data_AF-A0AAC9QTM3-F1
#
_entry.id   AF-A0AAC9QTM3-F1
#
_cell.length_a   1.000
_cell.length_b   1.000
_cell.length_c   1.000
_cell.angle_alpha   90.00
_cell.angle_beta   90.00
_cell.angle_gamma   90.00
#
_symmetry.space_group_name_H-M   'P 1'
#
loop_
_entity.id
_entity.type
_entity.pdbx_description
1 polymer ?
#
loop_
_entity_poly.entity_id
_entity_poly.type
_entity_poly.pdbx_seq_one_letter_code
_entity_poly.pdbx_strand_id
1 'polypeptide(L)'
;MKKKEKFQEEFWIENKKFKTTSYIAERLKAKYNKKEKLFLFSIDTIENNKEDKSVLIRGWGLCTLTFTPLQYLVQKEIKKKASFKRVVRTDVNEAFSLDEDLKSGFEIKIENYKVDKYFELVLKTENGVILPIKVNKKKIERVSVSEIIRNTKNDIKNEGIKETITKFNYKRRTKEWSDFGYWIYKNEKYSIDKVKNDIVNFQFLPKISIVVPVYNVEERWLRCFINSVINQYYINWELCIADDCSPSPHVKKVLDEYQLKDHRIKVLYRHENGHISEATNSAISLVTGDYVGFMDNDDELSPFALYEYVKAINEDSRRDFIYCDEDKIDTRGKRFDPFFKSSWNSELLHNHNYITHFVLVKKSLLDRIGLLKSEYNGSQDYDFILRATENAESIHHIPKLLYHWRTIEGSVAFNPQAKMYCYEAGKKALEDSLERHHIKGKVELGKFYGTYKTQFEFETEPKITIIVLLEENEISTVLGKLENSIEYSQIEFVFGIKREDASDQADERYKNKSNIIKVYKNCDNNELKNYCAEIATGEYLLFLEKHVEIISGNWIKELINFSYNKKIGISGVKIVDAKNKILNVGMNFDVNGKIRYSHQGCEDDGEYKGYYYRIVAPQYVFSVSDDCLLIKKDVFQLIGGYEKGWSFPLSAIDLCVKVKKQGYSVLFNPFVKVKQTYKHKLLEEKNELNRFKEKWSLDDLIDPYTNINLVKRELR
;
A
#
# COMPACT_ATOMS: atom_id res chain seq x y z
N MET A 1 2.19 -50.89 9.56
CA MET A 1 1.88 -51.14 8.12
C MET A 1 0.51 -50.55 7.79
N LYS A 2 0.39 -49.98 6.57
CA LYS A 2 -0.81 -49.41 5.91
C LYS A 2 -1.35 -48.06 6.42
N LYS A 3 -0.76 -46.98 5.91
CA LYS A 3 -1.45 -45.74 5.49
C LYS A 3 -0.52 -44.93 4.58
N LYS A 4 -0.44 -45.34 3.31
CA LYS A 4 -0.01 -44.51 2.17
C LYS A 4 -1.05 -44.73 1.07
N GLU A 5 -1.30 -43.67 0.30
CA GLU A 5 -2.26 -43.55 -0.82
C GLU A 5 -3.69 -43.11 -0.46
N LYS A 6 -3.84 -41.79 -0.26
CA LYS A 6 -5.06 -41.06 -0.65
C LYS A 6 -4.66 -39.67 -1.14
N PHE A 7 -4.11 -39.62 -2.35
CA PHE A 7 -3.82 -38.40 -3.12
C PHE A 7 -4.28 -38.66 -4.58
N GLN A 8 -5.59 -38.78 -4.80
CA GLN A 8 -6.13 -38.99 -6.16
C GLN A 8 -7.45 -38.24 -6.45
N GLU A 9 -7.89 -37.32 -5.61
CA GLU A 9 -9.12 -36.57 -5.85
C GLU A 9 -8.86 -35.07 -5.87
N GLU A 10 -8.63 -34.52 -7.08
CA GLU A 10 -9.08 -33.22 -7.61
C GLU A 10 -8.29 -32.88 -8.90
N PHE A 11 -8.60 -33.58 -10.01
CA PHE A 11 -7.87 -33.47 -11.28
C PHE A 11 -8.72 -33.14 -12.53
N TRP A 12 -9.86 -32.42 -12.44
CA TRP A 12 -10.83 -32.37 -13.55
C TRP A 12 -11.47 -31.00 -13.80
N ILE A 13 -11.75 -30.70 -15.08
CA ILE A 13 -12.30 -29.41 -15.58
C ILE A 13 -13.76 -29.59 -16.02
N GLU A 14 -14.62 -28.61 -15.73
CA GLU A 14 -16.02 -28.59 -16.18
C GLU A 14 -16.20 -28.02 -17.60
N ASN A 15 -17.14 -28.63 -18.35
CA ASN A 15 -17.33 -28.56 -19.79
C ASN A 15 -17.66 -27.17 -20.38
N LYS A 16 -16.85 -26.66 -21.32
CA LYS A 16 -17.33 -25.88 -22.49
C LYS A 16 -16.49 -26.17 -23.75
N LYS A 17 -17.15 -26.65 -24.81
CA LYS A 17 -16.60 -26.82 -26.16
C LYS A 17 -16.15 -25.46 -26.71
N PHE A 18 -14.90 -25.35 -27.16
CA PHE A 18 -14.43 -24.20 -27.93
C PHE A 18 -15.08 -24.23 -29.32
N LYS A 19 -16.12 -23.40 -29.55
CA LYS A 19 -16.60 -23.12 -30.90
C LYS A 19 -15.69 -22.08 -31.55
N THR A 20 -15.23 -22.42 -32.74
CA THR A 20 -14.47 -21.60 -33.69
C THR A 20 -15.31 -20.42 -34.16
N THR A 21 -14.78 -19.20 -34.02
CA THR A 21 -14.77 -18.13 -35.04
C THR A 21 -14.13 -16.85 -34.50
N SER A 22 -13.63 -16.04 -35.45
CA SER A 22 -13.21 -14.65 -35.33
C SER A 22 -11.76 -14.36 -34.95
N TYR A 23 -11.20 -13.41 -35.71
CA TYR A 23 -9.95 -12.64 -35.69
C TYR A 23 -9.34 -12.31 -34.30
N ILE A 24 -10.08 -12.53 -33.22
CA ILE A 24 -9.67 -12.47 -31.81
C ILE A 24 -8.63 -13.55 -31.46
N ALA A 25 -8.61 -14.69 -32.17
CA ALA A 25 -7.69 -15.80 -31.90
C ALA A 25 -6.20 -15.47 -32.19
N GLU A 26 -5.90 -14.56 -33.13
CA GLU A 26 -4.53 -14.11 -33.39
C GLU A 26 -4.04 -13.10 -32.35
N ARG A 27 -4.95 -12.27 -31.81
CA ARG A 27 -4.65 -11.33 -30.71
C ARG A 27 -4.40 -12.04 -29.36
N LEU A 28 -4.96 -13.24 -29.16
CA LEU A 28 -4.70 -14.05 -27.97
C LEU A 28 -3.36 -14.80 -28.02
N LYS A 29 -2.79 -15.08 -29.21
CA LYS A 29 -1.45 -15.70 -29.32
C LYS A 29 -0.35 -14.85 -28.68
N ALA A 30 -0.47 -13.52 -28.70
CA ALA A 30 0.49 -12.62 -28.04
C ALA A 30 0.41 -12.66 -26.49
N LYS A 31 -0.71 -13.13 -25.91
CA LYS A 31 -0.91 -13.21 -24.45
C LYS A 31 -0.48 -14.55 -23.84
N TYR A 32 -0.21 -15.58 -24.66
CA TYR A 32 0.14 -16.93 -24.18
C TYR A 32 1.64 -17.10 -23.81
N ASN A 33 2.55 -16.24 -24.28
CA ASN A 33 4.00 -16.38 -24.08
C ASN A 33 4.55 -16.05 -22.66
N LYS A 34 3.71 -15.64 -21.69
CA LYS A 34 4.16 -15.45 -20.28
C LYS A 34 3.75 -16.57 -19.32
N LYS A 35 2.65 -17.29 -19.61
CA LYS A 35 2.32 -18.51 -18.85
C LYS A 35 3.26 -19.65 -19.23
N GLU A 36 3.62 -19.81 -20.51
CA GLU A 36 4.55 -20.87 -20.94
C GLU A 36 5.92 -20.80 -20.26
N LYS A 37 6.38 -19.62 -19.84
CA LYS A 37 7.64 -19.49 -19.08
C LYS A 37 7.61 -20.07 -17.67
N LEU A 38 6.43 -20.39 -17.12
CA LEU A 38 6.26 -21.05 -15.81
C LEU A 38 6.27 -22.59 -15.92
N PHE A 39 6.00 -23.12 -17.12
CA PHE A 39 5.81 -24.55 -17.36
C PHE A 39 6.88 -25.02 -18.34
N LEU A 40 7.87 -25.74 -17.83
CA LEU A 40 8.87 -26.41 -18.64
C LEU A 40 8.40 -27.82 -18.92
N PHE A 41 7.99 -28.14 -20.14
CA PHE A 41 7.41 -29.46 -20.41
C PHE A 41 7.68 -29.91 -21.85
N SER A 42 7.60 -31.21 -22.05
CA SER A 42 7.62 -31.85 -23.37
C SER A 42 6.60 -32.98 -23.42
N ILE A 43 6.00 -33.15 -24.59
CA ILE A 43 5.22 -34.35 -24.92
C ILE A 43 6.07 -35.15 -25.90
N ASP A 44 6.49 -36.34 -25.49
CA ASP A 44 7.48 -37.11 -26.23
C ASP A 44 6.82 -38.06 -27.24
N THR A 45 5.72 -38.70 -26.85
CA THR A 45 4.95 -39.57 -27.75
C THR A 45 3.44 -39.54 -27.51
N ILE A 46 2.67 -39.72 -28.59
CA ILE A 46 1.24 -40.04 -28.58
C ILE A 46 1.01 -41.25 -29.51
N GLU A 47 0.84 -42.42 -28.91
CA GLU A 47 0.74 -43.72 -29.60
C GLU A 47 -0.69 -44.25 -29.52
N ASN A 48 -1.34 -44.47 -30.67
CA ASN A 48 -2.63 -45.18 -30.69
C ASN A 48 -2.32 -46.68 -30.81
N ASN A 49 -2.74 -47.47 -29.84
CA ASN A 49 -2.70 -48.92 -29.92
C ASN A 49 -3.95 -49.43 -30.67
N LYS A 50 -3.74 -50.16 -31.76
CA LYS A 50 -4.82 -50.68 -32.61
C LYS A 50 -5.47 -51.94 -32.01
N GLU A 51 -4.76 -52.69 -31.19
CA GLU A 51 -5.22 -53.98 -30.63
C GLU A 51 -6.19 -53.78 -29.47
N ASP A 52 -5.86 -52.90 -28.51
CA ASP A 52 -6.69 -52.63 -27.33
C ASP A 52 -7.51 -51.32 -27.41
N LYS A 53 -7.50 -50.67 -28.59
CA LYS A 53 -8.17 -49.38 -28.87
C LYS A 53 -7.83 -48.29 -27.84
N SER A 54 -6.62 -48.30 -27.28
CA SER A 54 -6.17 -47.28 -26.34
C SER A 54 -5.21 -46.28 -26.98
N VAL A 55 -5.02 -45.13 -26.33
CA VAL A 55 -3.93 -44.20 -26.62
C VAL A 55 -3.03 -44.07 -25.41
N LEU A 56 -1.72 -44.03 -25.65
CA LEU A 56 -0.71 -43.80 -24.64
C LEU A 56 0.03 -42.50 -24.93
N ILE A 57 0.07 -41.61 -23.94
CA ILE A 57 0.71 -40.30 -24.02
C ILE A 57 1.83 -40.27 -22.99
N ARG A 58 3.05 -39.96 -23.44
CA ARG A 58 4.24 -39.88 -22.59
C ARG A 58 4.87 -38.49 -22.69
N GLY A 59 5.39 -38.01 -21.58
CA GLY A 59 6.08 -36.72 -21.53
C GLY A 59 6.72 -36.45 -20.18
N TRP A 60 7.16 -35.22 -19.99
CA TRP A 60 7.66 -34.70 -18.73
C TRP A 60 7.27 -33.24 -18.55
N GLY A 61 7.33 -32.76 -17.31
CA GLY A 61 7.03 -31.37 -17.04
C GLY A 61 7.39 -30.93 -15.64
N LEU A 62 8.01 -29.75 -15.55
CA LEU A 62 8.51 -29.10 -14.34
C LEU A 62 8.00 -27.66 -14.26
N CYS A 63 7.78 -27.18 -13.03
CA CYS A 63 7.66 -25.75 -12.79
C CYS A 63 9.04 -25.09 -12.93
N THR A 64 9.17 -24.04 -13.73
CA THR A 64 10.47 -23.37 -13.93
C THR A 64 10.99 -22.65 -12.69
N LEU A 65 10.12 -22.36 -11.71
CA LEU A 65 10.50 -21.66 -10.47
C LEU A 65 10.92 -22.61 -9.35
N THR A 66 10.27 -23.77 -9.27
CA THR A 66 10.43 -24.70 -8.13
C THR A 66 11.04 -26.03 -8.54
N PHE A 67 11.18 -26.29 -9.85
CA PHE A 67 11.67 -27.54 -10.44
C PHE A 67 10.93 -28.79 -9.94
N THR A 68 9.69 -28.61 -9.50
CA THR A 68 8.78 -29.66 -9.07
C THR A 68 8.02 -30.23 -10.27
N PRO A 69 7.66 -31.53 -10.25
CA PRO A 69 6.88 -32.14 -11.32
C PRO A 69 5.47 -31.55 -11.44
N LEU A 70 5.10 -31.12 -12.65
CA LEU A 70 3.77 -30.59 -12.97
C LEU A 70 2.68 -31.65 -12.74
N GLN A 71 1.49 -31.17 -12.41
CA GLN A 71 0.24 -31.93 -12.39
C GLN A 71 -0.45 -31.83 -13.75
N TYR A 72 -1.28 -32.83 -14.07
CA TYR A 72 -1.90 -32.96 -15.39
C TYR A 72 -3.39 -33.25 -15.25
N LEU A 73 -4.22 -32.47 -15.94
CA LEU A 73 -5.68 -32.61 -15.95
C LEU A 73 -6.15 -32.91 -17.38
N VAL A 74 -7.04 -33.88 -17.53
CA VAL A 74 -7.69 -34.19 -18.82
C VAL A 74 -9.20 -33.93 -18.72
N GLN A 75 -9.89 -33.90 -19.86
CA GLN A 75 -11.34 -33.61 -19.89
C GLN A 75 -12.16 -34.66 -19.11
N LYS A 76 -13.21 -34.21 -18.41
CA LYS A 76 -14.06 -35.05 -17.53
C LYS A 76 -14.71 -36.22 -18.25
N GLU A 77 -14.99 -36.10 -19.55
CA GLU A 77 -15.61 -37.14 -20.39
C GLU A 77 -14.66 -38.34 -20.64
N ILE A 78 -13.36 -38.10 -20.52
CA ILE A 78 -12.30 -39.10 -20.73
C ILE A 78 -11.91 -39.78 -19.40
N LYS A 79 -12.33 -39.20 -18.26
CA LYS A 79 -11.97 -39.59 -16.88
C LYS A 79 -12.15 -41.08 -16.57
N LYS A 80 -13.25 -41.70 -17.00
CA LYS A 80 -13.55 -43.11 -16.69
C LYS A 80 -12.69 -44.12 -17.46
N LYS A 81 -11.94 -43.64 -18.46
CA LYS A 81 -11.15 -44.47 -19.37
C LYS A 81 -9.66 -44.16 -19.29
N ALA A 82 -9.25 -43.18 -18.49
CA ALA A 82 -7.87 -42.71 -18.41
C ALA A 82 -7.19 -43.16 -17.11
N SER A 83 -5.97 -43.71 -17.21
CA SER A 83 -5.08 -43.96 -16.08
C SER A 83 -3.83 -43.10 -16.18
N PHE A 84 -3.35 -42.61 -15.03
CA PHE A 84 -2.19 -41.71 -14.93
C PHE A 84 -1.11 -42.35 -14.07
N LYS A 85 0.15 -42.29 -14.53
CA LYS A 85 1.32 -42.77 -13.81
C LYS A 85 2.45 -41.75 -13.91
N ARG A 86 3.11 -41.44 -12.80
CA ARG A 86 4.39 -40.70 -12.84
C ARG A 86 5.55 -41.67 -13.06
N VAL A 87 6.52 -41.25 -13.86
CA VAL A 87 7.71 -42.04 -14.19
C VAL A 87 8.98 -41.22 -13.93
N VAL A 88 10.07 -41.90 -13.59
CA VAL A 88 11.40 -41.28 -13.46
C VAL A 88 11.93 -41.02 -14.88
N ARG A 89 12.51 -39.85 -15.10
CA ARG A 89 13.17 -39.47 -16.34
C ARG A 89 14.59 -39.04 -16.01
N THR A 90 15.51 -39.99 -16.08
CA THR A 90 16.92 -39.78 -15.71
C THR A 90 17.57 -38.70 -16.57
N ASP A 91 17.29 -38.69 -17.87
CA ASP A 91 17.73 -37.66 -18.81
C ASP A 91 17.22 -36.25 -18.46
N VAL A 92 16.03 -36.13 -17.86
CA VAL A 92 15.47 -34.84 -17.39
C VAL A 92 16.06 -34.47 -16.02
N ASN A 93 16.14 -35.44 -15.10
CA ASN A 93 16.65 -35.21 -13.76
C ASN A 93 18.13 -34.79 -13.79
N GLU A 94 18.97 -35.48 -14.58
CA GLU A 94 20.37 -35.12 -14.78
C GLU A 94 20.51 -33.71 -15.37
N ALA A 95 19.70 -33.39 -16.37
CA ALA A 95 19.83 -32.14 -17.11
C ALA A 95 19.39 -30.90 -16.30
N PHE A 96 18.52 -31.07 -15.30
CA PHE A 96 18.11 -30.03 -14.35
C PHE A 96 18.71 -30.21 -12.94
N SER A 97 19.65 -31.14 -12.75
CA SER A 97 20.30 -31.43 -11.46
C SER A 97 19.30 -31.73 -10.33
N LEU A 98 18.28 -32.54 -10.63
CA LEU A 98 17.25 -32.98 -9.70
C LEU A 98 17.62 -34.32 -9.06
N ASP A 99 16.91 -34.68 -7.99
CA ASP A 99 17.02 -35.99 -7.36
C ASP A 99 16.81 -37.12 -8.40
N GLU A 100 17.69 -38.11 -8.42
CA GLU A 100 17.69 -39.21 -9.41
C GLU A 100 16.36 -39.97 -9.38
N ASP A 101 15.76 -40.12 -8.21
CA ASP A 101 14.49 -40.83 -8.01
C ASP A 101 13.24 -39.96 -8.27
N LEU A 102 13.42 -38.68 -8.61
CA LEU A 102 12.31 -37.77 -8.85
C LEU A 102 11.50 -38.20 -10.08
N LYS A 103 10.19 -38.39 -9.89
CA LYS A 103 9.26 -38.75 -10.99
C LYS A 103 8.83 -37.51 -11.78
N SER A 104 9.77 -36.93 -12.52
CA SER A 104 9.61 -35.75 -13.38
C SER A 104 8.80 -36.01 -14.66
N GLY A 105 8.66 -37.28 -15.06
CA GLY A 105 7.88 -37.73 -16.21
C GLY A 105 6.44 -38.16 -15.88
N PHE A 106 5.65 -38.36 -16.92
CA PHE A 106 4.29 -38.91 -16.82
C PHE A 106 3.92 -39.82 -18.00
N GLU A 107 2.97 -40.72 -17.73
CA GLU A 107 2.26 -41.53 -18.71
C GLU A 107 0.75 -41.42 -18.49
N ILE A 108 0.00 -41.15 -19.56
CA ILE A 108 -1.47 -41.14 -19.57
C ILE A 108 -1.93 -42.21 -20.57
N LYS A 109 -2.53 -43.30 -20.08
CA LYS A 109 -3.19 -44.30 -20.93
C LYS A 109 -4.69 -44.02 -20.96
N ILE A 110 -5.31 -43.99 -22.13
CA ILE A 110 -6.74 -43.76 -22.30
C ILE A 110 -7.34 -44.89 -23.14
N GLU A 111 -8.22 -45.69 -22.55
CA GLU A 111 -8.90 -46.81 -23.19
C GLU A 111 -10.05 -46.33 -24.10
N ASN A 112 -10.32 -47.09 -25.16
CA ASN A 112 -11.41 -46.82 -26.11
C ASN A 112 -11.45 -45.35 -26.60
N TYR A 113 -10.27 -44.78 -26.85
CA TYR A 113 -10.09 -43.39 -27.26
C TYR A 113 -9.02 -43.30 -28.33
N LYS A 114 -9.28 -42.49 -29.35
CA LYS A 114 -8.37 -42.28 -30.48
C LYS A 114 -8.13 -40.79 -30.65
N VAL A 115 -6.85 -40.39 -30.65
CA VAL A 115 -6.47 -39.03 -31.01
C VAL A 115 -6.37 -38.93 -32.53
N ASP A 116 -7.30 -38.19 -33.15
CA ASP A 116 -7.32 -38.00 -34.63
C ASP A 116 -6.43 -36.83 -35.08
N LYS A 117 -6.52 -35.65 -34.44
CA LYS A 117 -5.74 -34.45 -34.84
C LYS A 117 -5.04 -33.75 -33.67
N TYR A 118 -5.71 -33.57 -32.53
CA TYR A 118 -5.15 -32.92 -31.34
C TYR A 118 -5.63 -33.58 -30.06
N PHE A 119 -4.84 -33.42 -28.99
CA PHE A 119 -5.19 -33.82 -27.64
C PHE A 119 -5.11 -32.59 -26.71
N GLU A 120 -6.15 -32.38 -25.90
CA GLU A 120 -6.22 -31.29 -24.92
C GLU A 120 -5.74 -31.78 -23.55
N LEU A 121 -4.74 -31.09 -23.00
CA LEU A 121 -4.16 -31.36 -21.69
C LEU A 121 -4.07 -30.05 -20.91
N VAL A 122 -4.26 -30.09 -19.59
CA VAL A 122 -4.01 -28.92 -18.76
C VAL A 122 -2.91 -29.23 -17.77
N LEU A 123 -1.86 -28.42 -17.81
CA LEU A 123 -0.75 -28.47 -16.87
C LEU A 123 -1.12 -27.66 -15.63
N LYS A 124 -0.73 -28.11 -14.44
CA LYS A 124 -1.00 -27.45 -13.16
C LYS A 124 0.27 -27.47 -12.30
N THR A 125 0.67 -26.34 -11.72
CA THR A 125 1.78 -26.31 -10.75
C THR A 125 1.31 -26.79 -9.37
N GLU A 126 2.22 -27.11 -8.43
CA GLU A 126 1.84 -27.45 -7.05
C GLU A 126 1.05 -26.32 -6.37
N ASN A 127 1.28 -25.07 -6.79
CA ASN A 127 0.61 -23.87 -6.29
C ASN A 127 -0.72 -23.57 -7.02
N GLY A 128 -1.19 -24.48 -7.88
CA GLY A 128 -2.51 -24.41 -8.49
C GLY A 128 -2.62 -23.54 -9.75
N VAL A 129 -1.51 -23.04 -10.29
CA VAL A 129 -1.52 -22.29 -11.56
C VAL A 129 -1.74 -23.26 -12.71
N ILE A 130 -2.70 -22.97 -13.60
CA ILE A 130 -3.05 -23.85 -14.72
C ILE A 130 -2.68 -23.27 -16.09
N LEU A 131 -2.24 -24.14 -17.00
CA LEU A 131 -1.96 -23.86 -18.41
C LEU A 131 -2.64 -24.92 -19.31
N PRO A 132 -3.71 -24.57 -20.04
CA PRO A 132 -4.29 -25.46 -21.04
C PRO A 132 -3.46 -25.48 -22.32
N ILE A 133 -3.14 -26.67 -22.83
CA ILE A 133 -2.37 -26.91 -24.04
C ILE A 133 -3.13 -27.81 -25.04
N LYS A 134 -2.91 -27.56 -26.34
CA LYS A 134 -3.41 -28.39 -27.45
C LYS A 134 -2.23 -29.04 -28.16
N VAL A 135 -2.08 -30.35 -27.99
CA VAL A 135 -0.95 -31.12 -28.55
C VAL A 135 -1.36 -31.72 -29.88
N ASN A 136 -0.65 -31.37 -30.96
CA ASN A 136 -0.93 -31.90 -32.30
C ASN A 136 -0.13 -33.19 -32.53
N LYS A 137 -0.84 -34.30 -32.78
CA LYS A 137 -0.24 -35.61 -32.97
C LYS A 137 0.78 -35.68 -34.12
N LYS A 138 0.61 -34.87 -35.19
CA LYS A 138 1.50 -34.86 -36.36
C LYS A 138 2.73 -33.94 -36.21
N LYS A 139 2.80 -33.13 -35.16
CA LYS A 139 3.89 -32.16 -34.93
C LYS A 139 4.72 -32.47 -33.68
N ILE A 140 4.69 -33.72 -33.21
CA ILE A 140 5.54 -34.13 -32.09
C ILE A 140 6.93 -34.38 -32.66
N GLU A 141 7.76 -33.35 -32.65
CA GLU A 141 9.20 -33.48 -32.85
C GLU A 141 9.81 -33.86 -31.51
N ARG A 142 10.65 -34.90 -31.47
CA ARG A 142 11.43 -35.22 -30.28
C ARG A 142 12.47 -34.12 -30.08
N VAL A 143 12.16 -33.14 -29.26
CA VAL A 143 13.11 -32.10 -28.85
C VAL A 143 13.98 -32.68 -27.74
N SER A 144 15.30 -32.61 -27.89
CA SER A 144 16.21 -33.10 -26.86
C SER A 144 16.18 -32.20 -25.63
N VAL A 145 16.30 -32.78 -24.42
CA VAL A 145 16.30 -32.01 -23.16
C VAL A 145 17.44 -30.97 -23.14
N SER A 146 18.58 -31.31 -23.73
CA SER A 146 19.75 -30.43 -23.89
C SER A 146 19.47 -29.20 -24.78
N GLU A 147 18.62 -29.33 -25.79
CA GLU A 147 18.21 -28.24 -26.67
C GLU A 147 17.25 -27.26 -25.98
N ILE A 148 16.32 -27.78 -25.17
CA ILE A 148 15.45 -26.98 -24.29
C ILE A 148 16.29 -26.19 -23.27
N ILE A 149 17.33 -26.82 -22.70
CA ILE A 149 18.26 -26.16 -21.78
C ILE A 149 19.12 -25.10 -22.48
N ARG A 150 19.57 -25.35 -23.71
CA ARG A 150 20.37 -24.37 -24.47
C ARG A 150 19.58 -23.10 -24.74
N ASN A 151 18.30 -23.25 -25.12
CA ASN A 151 17.40 -22.12 -25.34
C ASN A 151 17.11 -21.38 -24.02
N THR A 152 16.88 -22.12 -22.93
CA THR A 152 16.65 -21.54 -21.59
C THR A 152 17.91 -20.86 -21.01
N LYS A 153 19.11 -21.40 -21.25
CA LYS A 153 20.39 -20.83 -20.79
C LYS A 153 20.78 -19.59 -21.60
N ASN A 154 20.50 -19.54 -22.90
CA ASN A 154 20.73 -18.32 -23.70
C ASN A 154 19.84 -17.15 -23.25
N ASP A 155 18.62 -17.44 -22.79
CA ASP A 155 17.73 -16.45 -22.17
C ASP A 155 18.23 -15.96 -20.80
N ILE A 156 19.02 -16.77 -20.07
CA ILE A 156 19.58 -16.45 -18.75
C ILE A 156 20.98 -15.81 -18.85
N LYS A 157 21.78 -16.14 -19.88
CA LYS A 157 23.17 -15.66 -20.04
C LYS A 157 23.28 -14.17 -20.44
N ASN A 158 22.19 -13.58 -20.94
CA ASN A 158 22.11 -12.14 -21.21
C ASN A 158 21.89 -11.29 -19.94
N GLU A 159 21.81 -11.89 -18.74
CA GLU A 159 21.51 -11.21 -17.47
C GLU A 159 22.61 -11.36 -16.37
N GLY A 160 23.88 -11.58 -16.75
CA GLY A 160 25.05 -11.27 -15.90
C GLY A 160 25.27 -12.09 -14.61
N ILE A 161 26.23 -13.02 -14.64
CA ILE A 161 26.48 -14.01 -13.56
C ILE A 161 27.22 -13.45 -12.31
N LYS A 162 27.84 -12.25 -12.36
CA LYS A 162 28.67 -11.73 -11.24
C LYS A 162 27.90 -11.02 -10.10
N GLU A 163 26.60 -10.78 -10.25
CA GLU A 163 25.72 -10.31 -9.15
C GLU A 163 25.22 -11.43 -8.21
N THR A 164 25.52 -12.69 -8.54
CA THR A 164 24.96 -13.86 -7.84
C THR A 164 25.53 -14.04 -6.43
N ILE A 165 26.73 -13.51 -6.13
CA ILE A 165 27.39 -13.71 -4.84
C ILE A 165 27.00 -12.63 -3.82
N THR A 166 26.75 -11.39 -4.25
CA THR A 166 26.18 -10.33 -3.39
C THR A 166 24.70 -10.55 -3.08
N LYS A 167 23.97 -11.30 -3.93
CA LYS A 167 22.59 -11.75 -3.70
C LYS A 167 22.45 -12.82 -2.59
N PHE A 168 23.54 -13.44 -2.13
CA PHE A 168 23.45 -14.48 -1.10
C PHE A 168 23.15 -13.92 0.31
N ASN A 169 23.54 -12.67 0.61
CA ASN A 169 23.17 -11.98 1.85
C ASN A 169 21.86 -11.17 1.74
N TYR A 170 21.34 -10.95 0.53
CA TYR A 170 20.02 -10.37 0.29
C TYR A 170 18.87 -11.41 0.32
N LYS A 171 19.21 -12.70 0.23
CA LYS A 171 18.29 -13.86 0.22
C LYS A 171 17.49 -14.07 1.52
N ARG A 172 17.68 -13.25 2.56
CA ARG A 172 16.92 -13.35 3.81
C ARG A 172 15.68 -12.44 3.86
N ARG A 173 15.50 -11.51 2.91
CA ARG A 173 14.35 -10.58 2.87
C ARG A 173 13.34 -10.80 1.73
N THR A 174 13.65 -11.59 0.70
CA THR A 174 12.73 -11.80 -0.44
C THR A 174 11.95 -13.11 -0.32
N LYS A 175 10.99 -13.12 0.60
CA LYS A 175 9.84 -14.04 0.60
C LYS A 175 8.66 -13.49 -0.25
N GLU A 176 8.82 -12.31 -0.84
CA GLU A 176 7.75 -11.50 -1.44
C GLU A 176 7.23 -12.00 -2.80
N TRP A 177 7.96 -12.87 -3.51
CA TRP A 177 7.55 -13.32 -4.85
C TRP A 177 6.43 -14.37 -4.85
N SER A 178 6.06 -14.96 -3.70
CA SER A 178 4.88 -15.85 -3.59
C SER A 178 3.57 -15.12 -3.24
N ASP A 179 3.65 -13.98 -2.58
CA ASP A 179 2.49 -13.47 -1.82
C ASP A 179 1.66 -12.46 -2.62
N PHE A 180 2.30 -11.56 -3.38
CA PHE A 180 1.55 -10.51 -4.08
C PHE A 180 0.76 -11.01 -5.30
N GLY A 181 1.33 -11.92 -6.10
CA GLY A 181 0.60 -12.53 -7.22
C GLY A 181 -0.62 -13.34 -6.75
N TYR A 182 -0.49 -14.03 -5.61
CA TYR A 182 -1.61 -14.71 -4.95
C TYR A 182 -2.63 -13.70 -4.40
N TRP A 183 -2.16 -12.62 -3.79
CA TRP A 183 -3.00 -11.53 -3.31
C TRP A 183 -3.87 -10.95 -4.44
N ILE A 184 -3.28 -10.65 -5.61
CA ILE A 184 -4.01 -10.17 -6.80
C ILE A 184 -5.09 -11.18 -7.19
N TYR A 185 -4.72 -12.46 -7.35
CA TYR A 185 -5.66 -13.51 -7.73
C TYR A 185 -6.84 -13.64 -6.75
N LYS A 186 -6.57 -13.47 -5.46
CA LYS A 186 -7.59 -13.61 -4.41
C LYS A 186 -8.48 -12.37 -4.28
N ASN A 187 -7.90 -11.17 -4.33
CA ASN A 187 -8.54 -9.92 -3.94
C ASN A 187 -9.07 -9.11 -5.14
N GLU A 188 -8.48 -9.22 -6.33
CA GLU A 188 -8.95 -8.51 -7.54
C GLU A 188 -9.95 -9.33 -8.36
N LYS A 189 -11.00 -9.83 -7.70
CA LYS A 189 -12.06 -10.62 -8.35
C LYS A 189 -13.26 -9.76 -8.69
N TYR A 190 -13.58 -9.69 -9.98
CA TYR A 190 -14.75 -8.99 -10.50
C TYR A 190 -15.73 -9.98 -11.14
N SER A 191 -17.01 -9.87 -10.79
CA SER A 191 -18.08 -10.46 -11.58
C SER A 191 -18.44 -9.50 -12.71
N ILE A 192 -18.19 -9.91 -13.96
CA ILE A 192 -18.44 -9.06 -15.12
C ILE A 192 -19.94 -8.75 -15.27
N ASP A 193 -20.80 -9.70 -14.96
CA ASP A 193 -22.25 -9.48 -14.99
C ASP A 193 -22.68 -8.47 -13.92
N LYS A 194 -22.07 -8.53 -12.73
CA LYS A 194 -22.31 -7.51 -11.69
C LYS A 194 -21.85 -6.13 -12.16
N VAL A 195 -20.63 -6.00 -12.67
CA VAL A 195 -20.10 -4.71 -13.16
C VAL A 195 -21.03 -4.10 -14.22
N LYS A 196 -21.48 -4.91 -15.18
CA LYS A 196 -22.42 -4.45 -16.21
C LYS A 196 -23.77 -4.03 -15.63
N ASN A 197 -24.32 -4.82 -14.71
CA ASN A 197 -25.59 -4.51 -14.04
C ASN A 197 -25.47 -3.22 -13.21
N ASP A 198 -24.38 -3.05 -12.47
CA ASP A 198 -24.12 -1.85 -11.67
C ASP A 198 -24.06 -0.62 -12.60
N ILE A 199 -23.32 -0.70 -13.73
CA ILE A 199 -23.23 0.39 -14.72
C ILE A 199 -24.60 0.79 -15.29
N VAL A 200 -25.45 -0.18 -15.63
CA VAL A 200 -26.80 0.10 -16.16
C VAL A 200 -27.70 0.76 -15.11
N ASN A 201 -27.47 0.50 -13.83
CA ASN A 201 -28.28 1.01 -12.73
C ASN A 201 -27.72 2.28 -12.07
N PHE A 202 -26.53 2.75 -12.48
CA PHE A 202 -26.01 4.03 -12.00
C PHE A 202 -26.96 5.17 -12.35
N GLN A 203 -27.28 5.98 -11.35
CA GLN A 203 -28.17 7.14 -11.52
C GLN A 203 -27.47 8.29 -12.23
N PHE A 204 -26.15 8.36 -12.07
CA PHE A 204 -25.30 9.35 -12.74
C PHE A 204 -24.19 8.64 -13.52
N LEU A 205 -24.07 8.98 -14.80
CA LEU A 205 -23.05 8.46 -15.71
C LEU A 205 -22.11 9.60 -16.13
N PRO A 206 -21.23 10.09 -15.23
CA PRO A 206 -20.35 11.21 -15.54
C PRO A 206 -19.39 10.87 -16.68
N LYS A 207 -19.20 11.82 -17.59
CA LYS A 207 -18.13 11.69 -18.57
C LYS A 207 -16.79 11.92 -17.88
N ILE A 208 -15.88 10.96 -17.97
CA ILE A 208 -14.53 11.07 -17.40
C ILE A 208 -13.55 11.52 -18.49
N SER A 209 -12.95 12.69 -18.34
CA SER A 209 -11.88 13.17 -19.22
C SER A 209 -10.52 12.80 -18.63
N ILE A 210 -9.76 11.95 -19.29
CA ILE A 210 -8.41 11.56 -18.86
C ILE A 210 -7.42 12.49 -19.59
N VAL A 211 -6.66 13.29 -18.84
CA VAL A 211 -5.67 14.23 -19.38
C VAL A 211 -4.27 13.61 -19.31
N VAL A 212 -3.56 13.62 -20.43
CA VAL A 212 -2.25 12.96 -20.56
C VAL A 212 -1.27 13.82 -21.35
N PRO A 213 -0.17 14.28 -20.73
CA PRO A 213 0.96 14.86 -21.43
C PRO A 213 1.83 13.76 -22.08
N VAL A 214 2.18 13.93 -23.35
CA VAL A 214 3.02 12.97 -24.10
C VAL A 214 4.31 13.65 -24.53
N TYR A 215 5.46 13.05 -24.20
CA TYR A 215 6.76 13.49 -24.72
C TYR A 215 7.70 12.31 -24.95
N ASN A 216 8.04 12.05 -26.21
CA ASN A 216 9.08 11.12 -26.65
C ASN A 216 9.01 9.69 -26.06
N VAL A 217 7.82 9.22 -25.70
CA VAL A 217 7.59 7.89 -25.13
C VAL A 217 7.81 6.79 -26.18
N GLU A 218 8.37 5.65 -25.77
CA GLU A 218 8.52 4.49 -26.66
C GLU A 218 7.15 4.01 -27.17
N GLU A 219 7.08 3.66 -28.46
CA GLU A 219 5.83 3.23 -29.11
C GLU A 219 5.09 2.13 -28.34
N ARG A 220 5.82 1.12 -27.83
CA ARG A 220 5.20 0.02 -27.08
C ARG A 220 4.46 0.49 -25.83
N TRP A 221 4.99 1.50 -25.12
CA TRP A 221 4.42 1.99 -23.87
C TRP A 221 3.25 2.92 -24.15
N LEU A 222 3.38 3.82 -25.12
CA LEU A 222 2.29 4.66 -25.62
C LEU A 222 1.08 3.81 -26.04
N ARG A 223 1.32 2.71 -26.77
CA ARG A 223 0.27 1.76 -27.15
C ARG A 223 -0.34 1.04 -25.94
N CYS A 224 0.46 0.58 -24.98
CA CYS A 224 -0.05 -0.06 -23.77
C CYS A 224 -0.97 0.89 -22.97
N PHE A 225 -0.50 2.12 -22.73
CA PHE A 225 -1.25 3.17 -22.06
C PHE A 225 -2.60 3.41 -22.75
N ILE A 226 -2.61 3.76 -24.04
CA ILE A 226 -3.85 4.07 -24.77
C ILE A 226 -4.80 2.86 -24.76
N ASN A 227 -4.28 1.64 -24.95
CA ASN A 227 -5.10 0.44 -24.89
C ASN A 227 -5.68 0.19 -23.49
N SER A 228 -5.00 0.57 -22.41
CA SER A 228 -5.52 0.41 -21.03
C SER A 228 -6.78 1.27 -20.80
N VAL A 229 -6.83 2.46 -21.41
CA VAL A 229 -8.01 3.34 -21.42
C VAL A 229 -9.11 2.81 -22.33
N ILE A 230 -8.77 2.36 -23.55
CA ILE A 230 -9.74 1.81 -24.50
C ILE A 230 -10.49 0.60 -23.91
N ASN A 231 -9.81 -0.22 -23.12
CA ASN A 231 -10.34 -1.46 -22.57
C ASN A 231 -11.11 -1.30 -21.23
N GLN A 232 -11.44 -0.07 -20.82
CA GLN A 232 -12.25 0.17 -19.62
C GLN A 232 -13.69 -0.37 -19.79
N TYR A 233 -14.23 -0.97 -18.72
CA TYR A 233 -15.64 -1.43 -18.72
C TYR A 233 -16.64 -0.27 -18.69
N TYR A 234 -16.30 0.83 -18.02
CA TYR A 234 -17.04 2.06 -18.12
C TYR A 234 -16.68 2.76 -19.43
N ILE A 235 -17.67 3.14 -20.23
CA ILE A 235 -17.46 3.59 -21.62
C ILE A 235 -17.59 5.10 -21.84
N ASN A 236 -18.20 5.84 -20.89
CA ASN A 236 -18.40 7.27 -21.01
C ASN A 236 -17.14 8.04 -20.58
N TRP A 237 -16.11 7.97 -21.41
CA TRP A 237 -14.86 8.66 -21.19
C TRP A 237 -14.37 9.34 -22.47
N GLU A 238 -13.43 10.25 -22.30
CA GLU A 238 -12.60 10.76 -23.38
C GLU A 238 -11.13 10.80 -22.94
N LEU A 239 -10.24 10.68 -23.91
CA LEU A 239 -8.80 10.71 -23.70
C LEU A 239 -8.26 11.98 -24.34
N CYS A 240 -7.88 12.94 -23.52
CA CYS A 240 -7.36 14.25 -23.90
C CYS A 240 -5.83 14.21 -23.84
N ILE A 241 -5.19 14.16 -25.00
CA ILE A 241 -3.73 14.04 -25.11
C ILE A 241 -3.15 15.35 -25.63
N ALA A 242 -2.06 15.80 -25.02
CA ALA A 242 -1.21 16.84 -25.58
C ALA A 242 0.17 16.27 -25.86
N ASP A 243 0.56 16.22 -27.12
CA ASP A 243 1.93 15.90 -27.53
C ASP A 243 2.80 17.16 -27.40
N ASP A 244 3.76 17.11 -26.49
CA ASP A 244 4.62 18.23 -26.10
C ASP A 244 5.83 18.39 -27.03
N CYS A 245 5.54 18.47 -28.33
CA CYS A 245 6.54 18.57 -29.39
C CYS A 245 7.53 17.39 -29.38
N SER A 246 7.02 16.14 -29.35
CA SER A 246 7.87 14.95 -29.38
C SER A 246 8.78 14.93 -30.63
N PRO A 247 10.10 14.75 -30.47
CA PRO A 247 11.02 14.74 -31.61
C PRO A 247 10.91 13.46 -32.45
N SER A 248 10.51 12.34 -31.83
CA SER A 248 10.41 11.06 -32.54
C SER A 248 9.12 10.96 -33.37
N PRO A 249 9.20 10.75 -34.70
CA PRO A 249 8.02 10.75 -35.58
C PRO A 249 7.00 9.65 -35.27
N HIS A 250 7.41 8.56 -34.60
CA HIS A 250 6.49 7.46 -34.26
C HIS A 250 5.40 7.91 -33.29
N VAL A 251 5.68 8.88 -32.40
CA VAL A 251 4.70 9.34 -31.40
C VAL A 251 3.47 9.90 -32.12
N LYS A 252 3.69 10.87 -33.02
CA LYS A 252 2.62 11.44 -33.83
C LYS A 252 1.87 10.38 -34.63
N LYS A 253 2.60 9.49 -35.31
CA LYS A 253 2.00 8.38 -36.09
C LYS A 253 1.07 7.50 -35.25
N VAL A 254 1.48 7.12 -34.05
CA VAL A 254 0.69 6.28 -33.13
C VAL A 254 -0.55 7.04 -32.65
N LEU A 255 -0.39 8.31 -32.27
CA LEU A 255 -1.51 9.15 -31.82
C LEU A 255 -2.56 9.36 -32.93
N ASP A 256 -2.12 9.66 -34.16
CA ASP A 256 -2.99 9.78 -35.34
C ASP A 256 -3.74 8.46 -35.61
N GLU A 257 -3.03 7.31 -35.51
CA GLU A 257 -3.62 5.98 -35.69
C GLU A 257 -4.75 5.70 -34.69
N TYR A 258 -4.56 6.08 -33.41
CA TYR A 258 -5.56 5.85 -32.37
C TYR A 258 -6.72 6.83 -32.44
N GLN A 259 -6.46 8.10 -32.75
CA GLN A 259 -7.51 9.10 -32.97
C GLN A 259 -8.45 8.71 -34.11
N LEU A 260 -7.92 8.12 -35.19
CA LEU A 260 -8.74 7.59 -36.29
C LEU A 260 -9.56 6.35 -35.88
N LYS A 261 -9.08 5.56 -34.92
CA LYS A 261 -9.74 4.32 -34.45
C LYS A 261 -10.84 4.56 -33.43
N ASP A 262 -10.71 5.60 -32.61
CA ASP A 262 -11.66 5.89 -31.54
C ASP A 262 -11.84 7.41 -31.38
N HIS A 263 -13.02 7.90 -31.75
CA HIS A 263 -13.37 9.33 -31.72
C HIS A 263 -13.34 9.96 -30.32
N ARG A 264 -13.31 9.15 -29.26
CA ARG A 264 -13.15 9.62 -27.87
C ARG A 264 -11.73 10.09 -27.58
N ILE A 265 -10.77 9.78 -28.44
CA ILE A 265 -9.36 10.19 -28.31
C ILE A 265 -9.17 11.52 -29.04
N LYS A 266 -8.83 12.54 -28.27
CA LYS A 266 -8.55 13.91 -28.74
C LYS A 266 -7.07 14.20 -28.55
N VAL A 267 -6.41 14.66 -29.60
CA VAL A 267 -4.97 14.97 -29.57
C VAL A 267 -4.74 16.42 -29.97
N LEU A 268 -3.97 17.14 -29.15
CA LEU A 268 -3.42 18.46 -29.45
C LEU A 268 -1.90 18.32 -29.62
N TYR A 269 -1.37 18.85 -30.72
CA TYR A 269 0.06 18.87 -30.99
C TYR A 269 0.61 20.26 -30.65
N ARG A 270 1.48 20.36 -29.66
CA ARG A 270 2.11 21.62 -29.27
C ARG A 270 3.24 21.97 -30.25
N HIS A 271 3.42 23.27 -30.49
CA HIS A 271 4.47 23.79 -31.38
C HIS A 271 5.83 23.95 -30.69
N GLU A 272 5.85 23.93 -29.36
CA GLU A 272 7.03 24.04 -28.53
C GLU A 272 6.90 23.14 -27.29
N ASN A 273 8.04 22.69 -26.77
CA ASN A 273 8.09 21.88 -25.55
C ASN A 273 7.85 22.78 -24.32
N GLY A 274 6.74 22.58 -23.62
CA GLY A 274 6.35 23.31 -22.42
C GLY A 274 6.52 22.51 -21.13
N HIS A 275 7.18 21.35 -21.21
CA HIS A 275 7.31 20.38 -20.12
C HIS A 275 5.94 19.89 -19.61
N ILE A 276 5.98 19.17 -18.49
CA ILE A 276 4.84 18.40 -17.98
C ILE A 276 3.62 19.28 -17.63
N SER A 277 3.82 20.46 -17.03
CA SER A 277 2.71 21.32 -16.61
C SER A 277 1.97 21.93 -17.79
N GLU A 278 2.66 22.60 -18.73
CA GLU A 278 1.99 23.20 -19.89
C GLU A 278 1.42 22.15 -20.85
N ALA A 279 2.09 21.01 -21.01
CA ALA A 279 1.53 19.89 -21.78
C ALA A 279 0.21 19.40 -21.15
N THR A 280 0.19 19.20 -19.84
CA THR A 280 -1.04 18.82 -19.11
C THR A 280 -2.11 19.88 -19.25
N ASN A 281 -1.76 21.17 -19.16
CA ASN A 281 -2.70 22.28 -19.34
C ASN A 281 -3.30 22.31 -20.76
N SER A 282 -2.49 22.04 -21.78
CA SER A 282 -3.00 21.86 -23.16
C SER A 282 -3.96 20.68 -23.28
N ALA A 283 -3.69 19.56 -22.60
CA ALA A 283 -4.62 18.44 -22.55
C ALA A 283 -5.92 18.83 -21.82
N ILE A 284 -5.84 19.58 -20.72
CA ILE A 284 -7.01 20.12 -19.98
C ILE A 284 -7.89 20.98 -20.89
N SER A 285 -7.32 21.72 -21.86
CA SER A 285 -8.12 22.55 -22.79
C SER A 285 -9.08 21.75 -23.68
N LEU A 286 -8.86 20.44 -23.83
CA LEU A 286 -9.70 19.53 -24.61
C LEU A 286 -10.86 18.90 -23.80
N VAL A 287 -10.86 19.09 -22.48
CA VAL A 287 -11.78 18.47 -21.51
C VAL A 287 -13.21 18.97 -21.72
N THR A 288 -14.14 18.02 -21.74
CA THR A 288 -15.60 18.23 -21.80
C THR A 288 -16.36 17.38 -20.79
N GLY A 289 -15.65 16.58 -19.98
CA GLY A 289 -16.22 15.69 -18.99
C GLY A 289 -16.51 16.36 -17.65
N ASP A 290 -17.34 15.70 -16.85
CA ASP A 290 -17.76 16.12 -15.51
C ASP A 290 -16.63 15.97 -14.49
N TYR A 291 -15.72 15.03 -14.73
CA TYR A 291 -14.56 14.73 -13.90
C TYR A 291 -13.31 14.60 -14.77
N VAL A 292 -12.17 15.00 -14.22
CA VAL A 292 -10.86 15.04 -14.88
C VAL A 292 -9.87 14.14 -14.15
N GLY A 293 -9.32 13.16 -14.86
CA GLY A 293 -8.34 12.20 -14.33
C GLY A 293 -6.96 12.45 -14.89
N PHE A 294 -5.92 12.39 -14.06
CA PHE A 294 -4.54 12.65 -14.47
C PHE A 294 -3.75 11.35 -14.60
N MET A 295 -3.12 11.12 -15.74
CA MET A 295 -2.41 9.87 -16.05
C MET A 295 -1.13 10.12 -16.85
N ASP A 296 -0.11 9.30 -16.61
CA ASP A 296 1.14 9.32 -17.36
C ASP A 296 1.08 8.48 -18.65
N ASN A 297 1.89 8.86 -19.64
CA ASN A 297 1.83 8.33 -21.01
C ASN A 297 2.41 6.92 -21.20
N ASP A 298 2.98 6.33 -20.16
CA ASP A 298 3.58 5.00 -20.14
C ASP A 298 2.95 4.05 -19.12
N ASP A 299 2.02 4.52 -18.30
CA ASP A 299 1.36 3.73 -17.26
C ASP A 299 0.09 3.02 -17.74
N GLU A 300 -0.44 2.10 -16.93
CA GLU A 300 -1.65 1.34 -17.27
C GLU A 300 -2.72 1.46 -16.19
N LEU A 301 -3.97 1.61 -16.60
CA LEU A 301 -5.12 1.48 -15.71
C LEU A 301 -5.60 0.02 -15.63
N SER A 302 -6.07 -0.36 -14.43
CA SER A 302 -6.90 -1.55 -14.27
C SER A 302 -8.14 -1.45 -15.18
N PRO A 303 -8.62 -2.52 -15.83
CA PRO A 303 -9.83 -2.48 -16.68
C PRO A 303 -11.11 -2.03 -15.96
N PHE A 304 -11.09 -2.04 -14.62
CA PHE A 304 -12.20 -1.66 -13.76
C PHE A 304 -12.02 -0.28 -13.12
N ALA A 305 -10.93 0.43 -13.43
CA ALA A 305 -10.59 1.70 -12.79
C ALA A 305 -11.74 2.71 -12.90
N LEU A 306 -12.15 3.07 -14.11
CA LEU A 306 -13.20 4.07 -14.32
C LEU A 306 -14.55 3.62 -13.73
N TYR A 307 -14.85 2.32 -13.76
CA TYR A 307 -16.05 1.78 -13.13
C TYR A 307 -16.05 2.00 -11.61
N GLU A 308 -14.94 1.74 -10.92
CA GLU A 308 -14.84 1.94 -9.48
C GLU A 308 -14.93 3.43 -9.08
N TYR A 309 -14.34 4.32 -9.88
CA TYR A 309 -14.49 5.76 -9.69
C TYR A 309 -15.94 6.23 -9.84
N VAL A 310 -16.63 5.79 -10.91
CA VAL A 310 -18.04 6.15 -11.14
C VAL A 310 -18.95 5.55 -10.08
N LYS A 311 -18.66 4.33 -9.63
CA LYS A 311 -19.35 3.71 -8.51
C LYS A 311 -19.21 4.57 -7.26
N ALA A 312 -17.99 5.01 -6.94
CA ALA A 312 -17.74 5.87 -5.80
C ALA A 312 -18.51 7.21 -5.93
N ILE A 313 -18.57 7.81 -7.12
CA ILE A 313 -19.36 9.04 -7.34
C ILE A 313 -20.87 8.81 -7.14
N ASN A 314 -21.40 7.65 -7.55
CA ASN A 314 -22.81 7.32 -7.35
C ASN A 314 -23.16 7.01 -5.89
N GLU A 315 -22.19 6.56 -5.08
CA GLU A 315 -22.38 6.36 -3.64
C GLU A 315 -22.44 7.69 -2.87
N ASP A 316 -21.73 8.73 -3.33
CA ASP A 316 -21.80 10.09 -2.78
C ASP A 316 -21.38 11.13 -3.82
N SER A 317 -22.36 11.90 -4.32
CA SER A 317 -22.16 12.89 -5.39
C SER A 317 -21.39 14.15 -4.96
N ARG A 318 -21.12 14.31 -3.66
CA ARG A 318 -20.28 15.40 -3.13
C ARG A 318 -18.80 15.16 -3.38
N ARG A 319 -18.39 13.91 -3.61
CA ARG A 319 -17.00 13.52 -3.87
C ARG A 319 -16.46 14.29 -5.07
N ASP A 320 -15.53 15.21 -4.79
CA ASP A 320 -14.95 16.12 -5.77
C ASP A 320 -13.43 15.96 -5.91
N PHE A 321 -12.79 15.20 -5.03
CA PHE A 321 -11.43 14.70 -5.19
C PHE A 321 -11.38 13.21 -4.82
N ILE A 322 -10.96 12.35 -5.74
CA ILE A 322 -10.94 10.89 -5.55
C ILE A 322 -9.58 10.35 -5.95
N TYR A 323 -9.02 9.43 -5.17
CA TYR A 323 -7.77 8.74 -5.51
C TYR A 323 -7.83 7.25 -5.17
N CYS A 324 -6.89 6.47 -5.71
CA CYS A 324 -6.84 5.02 -5.53
C CYS A 324 -5.47 4.51 -5.08
N ASP A 325 -5.41 3.24 -4.67
CA ASP A 325 -4.14 2.55 -4.48
C ASP A 325 -3.46 2.29 -5.84
N GLU A 326 -2.15 2.10 -5.80
CA GLU A 326 -1.32 1.84 -6.99
C GLU A 326 -0.30 0.73 -6.73
N ASP A 327 0.22 0.13 -7.79
CA ASP A 327 1.39 -0.73 -7.72
C ASP A 327 2.32 -0.48 -8.90
N LYS A 328 3.46 -1.17 -8.91
CA LYS A 328 4.42 -1.07 -9.99
C LYS A 328 4.26 -2.19 -11.00
N ILE A 329 4.54 -1.90 -12.26
CA ILE A 329 4.54 -2.88 -13.35
C ILE A 329 5.86 -2.84 -14.12
N ASP A 330 6.49 -4.00 -14.30
CA ASP A 330 7.75 -4.08 -15.03
C ASP A 330 7.54 -4.08 -16.56
N THR A 331 8.64 -4.03 -17.32
CA THR A 331 8.61 -4.10 -18.79
C THR A 331 8.08 -5.44 -19.33
N ARG A 332 7.95 -6.45 -18.47
CA ARG A 332 7.33 -7.76 -18.73
C ARG A 332 5.91 -7.81 -18.17
N GLY A 333 5.26 -6.69 -17.88
CA GLY A 333 3.87 -6.63 -17.42
C GLY A 333 3.61 -7.37 -16.11
N LYS A 334 4.65 -7.65 -15.32
CA LYS A 334 4.51 -8.25 -13.99
C LYS A 334 4.32 -7.12 -12.98
N ARG A 335 3.27 -7.24 -12.18
CA ARG A 335 2.94 -6.30 -11.11
C ARG A 335 3.68 -6.65 -9.80
N PHE A 336 4.14 -5.64 -9.07
CA PHE A 336 4.90 -5.77 -7.81
C PHE A 336 4.84 -4.48 -6.98
N ASP A 337 5.37 -4.53 -5.74
CA ASP A 337 5.48 -3.37 -4.83
C ASP A 337 4.17 -2.57 -4.66
N PRO A 338 3.10 -3.18 -4.11
CA PRO A 338 1.83 -2.50 -3.94
C PRO A 338 1.91 -1.38 -2.90
N PHE A 339 1.41 -0.21 -3.29
CA PHE A 339 1.16 0.91 -2.42
C PHE A 339 -0.32 0.98 -2.01
N PHE A 340 -0.63 0.34 -0.90
CA PHE A 340 -1.90 0.43 -0.20
C PHE A 340 -1.93 1.72 0.62
N LYS A 341 -2.48 2.77 0.03
CA LYS A 341 -2.49 4.13 0.57
C LYS A 341 -3.43 4.23 1.78
N SER A 342 -3.15 5.17 2.67
CA SER A 342 -4.08 5.57 3.72
C SER A 342 -5.33 6.21 3.11
N SER A 343 -6.46 6.19 3.83
CA SER A 343 -7.52 7.19 3.59
C SER A 343 -6.98 8.61 3.79
N TRP A 344 -7.79 9.64 3.48
CA TRP A 344 -7.37 11.03 3.53
C TRP A 344 -6.61 11.38 4.82
N ASN A 345 -5.36 11.79 4.66
CA ASN A 345 -4.45 12.09 5.76
C ASN A 345 -3.65 13.35 5.41
N SER A 346 -4.22 14.52 5.75
CA SER A 346 -3.62 15.81 5.42
C SER A 346 -2.23 15.98 6.01
N GLU A 347 -1.99 15.47 7.23
CA GLU A 347 -0.68 15.60 7.84
C GLU A 347 0.37 14.74 7.13
N LEU A 348 0.01 13.53 6.70
CA LEU A 348 0.89 12.73 5.86
C LEU A 348 1.17 13.44 4.53
N LEU A 349 0.14 14.03 3.90
CA LEU A 349 0.30 14.78 2.65
C LEU A 349 1.32 15.91 2.80
N HIS A 350 1.21 16.73 3.85
CA HIS A 350 2.14 17.85 4.10
C HIS A 350 3.58 17.41 4.39
N ASN A 351 3.82 16.12 4.67
CA ASN A 351 5.17 15.61 4.94
C ASN A 351 5.68 14.66 3.84
N HIS A 352 4.79 14.18 2.96
CA HIS A 352 5.09 13.29 1.85
C HIS A 352 3.89 13.22 0.89
N ASN A 353 4.11 13.46 -0.41
CA ASN A 353 3.07 13.24 -1.42
C ASN A 353 2.74 11.75 -1.57
N TYR A 354 1.88 11.23 -0.70
CA TYR A 354 1.49 9.81 -0.67
C TYR A 354 0.36 9.49 -1.66
N ILE A 355 -0.31 10.51 -2.21
CA ILE A 355 -1.45 10.36 -3.11
C ILE A 355 -0.96 10.05 -4.54
N THR A 356 0.07 10.77 -5.01
CA THR A 356 0.74 10.56 -6.29
C THR A 356 -0.24 10.37 -7.46
N HIS A 357 -0.40 9.16 -7.96
CA HIS A 357 -0.99 8.90 -9.26
C HIS A 357 -2.46 8.50 -9.21
N PHE A 358 -3.03 8.77 -10.38
CA PHE A 358 -4.42 8.72 -10.76
C PHE A 358 -5.37 9.30 -9.74
N VAL A 359 -5.31 10.63 -9.64
CA VAL A 359 -6.36 11.43 -9.00
C VAL A 359 -7.43 11.77 -10.02
N LEU A 360 -8.69 11.71 -9.58
CA LEU A 360 -9.86 12.16 -10.32
C LEU A 360 -10.49 13.34 -9.59
N VAL A 361 -10.57 14.49 -10.25
CA VAL A 361 -11.13 15.72 -9.69
C VAL A 361 -12.41 16.11 -10.42
N LYS A 362 -13.40 16.63 -9.70
CA LYS A 362 -14.61 17.20 -10.32
C LYS A 362 -14.22 18.45 -11.10
N LYS A 363 -14.83 18.65 -12.29
CA LYS A 363 -14.51 19.78 -13.15
C LYS A 363 -14.69 21.13 -12.44
N SER A 364 -15.74 21.28 -11.61
CA SER A 364 -15.95 22.49 -10.81
C SER A 364 -14.85 22.75 -9.77
N LEU A 365 -14.24 21.69 -9.20
CA LEU A 365 -13.09 21.84 -8.30
C LEU A 365 -11.86 22.32 -9.10
N LEU A 366 -11.59 21.69 -10.25
CA LEU A 366 -10.50 22.11 -11.15
C LEU A 366 -10.64 23.58 -11.58
N ASP A 367 -11.84 24.01 -11.97
CA ASP A 367 -12.10 25.37 -12.42
C ASP A 367 -11.88 26.40 -11.29
N ARG A 368 -12.16 26.03 -10.04
CA ARG A 368 -11.93 26.88 -8.86
C ARG A 368 -10.45 26.99 -8.49
N ILE A 369 -9.70 25.89 -8.52
CA ILE A 369 -8.30 25.88 -8.09
C ILE A 369 -7.31 26.31 -9.19
N GLY A 370 -7.75 26.28 -10.45
CA GLY A 370 -6.93 26.58 -11.62
C GLY A 370 -6.04 25.44 -12.09
N LEU A 371 -5.23 25.74 -13.11
CA LEU A 371 -4.39 24.79 -13.84
C LEU A 371 -3.12 24.37 -13.09
N LEU A 372 -2.30 23.51 -13.70
CA LEU A 372 -0.96 23.20 -13.19
C LEU A 372 -0.04 24.40 -13.42
N LYS A 373 0.90 24.60 -12.50
CA LYS A 373 1.84 25.73 -12.54
C LYS A 373 3.24 25.24 -12.87
N SER A 374 3.79 25.74 -13.97
CA SER A 374 5.09 25.33 -14.53
C SER A 374 6.30 25.59 -13.62
N GLU A 375 6.16 26.50 -12.65
CA GLU A 375 7.19 26.75 -11.63
C GLU A 375 7.43 25.56 -10.69
N TYR A 376 6.52 24.57 -10.65
CA TYR A 376 6.71 23.33 -9.91
C TYR A 376 6.99 22.12 -10.81
N ASN A 377 7.41 22.30 -12.06
CA ASN A 377 7.77 21.18 -12.92
C ASN A 377 8.73 20.21 -12.19
N GLY A 378 8.35 18.93 -12.12
CA GLY A 378 9.00 17.89 -11.32
C GLY A 378 8.25 17.53 -10.02
N SER A 379 7.35 18.38 -9.53
CA SER A 379 6.42 18.16 -8.41
C SER A 379 5.12 18.95 -8.57
N GLN A 380 4.71 19.16 -9.83
CA GLN A 380 3.50 19.87 -10.21
C GLN A 380 2.24 19.12 -9.75
N ASP A 381 2.33 17.81 -9.63
CA ASP A 381 1.32 16.95 -9.04
C ASP A 381 1.14 17.24 -7.55
N TYR A 382 2.22 17.45 -6.80
CA TYR A 382 2.15 17.75 -5.37
C TYR A 382 1.52 19.13 -5.11
N ASP A 383 1.91 20.17 -5.85
CA ASP A 383 1.23 21.48 -5.82
C ASP A 383 -0.26 21.34 -6.14
N PHE A 384 -0.59 20.66 -7.23
CA PHE A 384 -1.97 20.49 -7.64
C PHE A 384 -2.80 19.75 -6.58
N ILE A 385 -2.28 18.66 -6.02
CA ILE A 385 -2.94 17.87 -4.98
C ILE A 385 -3.15 18.70 -3.72
N LEU A 386 -2.15 19.48 -3.28
CA LEU A 386 -2.29 20.41 -2.15
C LEU A 386 -3.45 21.37 -2.42
N ARG A 387 -3.40 22.16 -3.51
CA ARG A 387 -4.48 23.12 -3.85
C ARG A 387 -5.86 22.46 -3.99
N ALA A 388 -5.92 21.28 -4.61
CA ALA A 388 -7.17 20.56 -4.82
C ALA A 388 -7.78 20.09 -3.50
N THR A 389 -6.98 19.49 -2.62
CA THR A 389 -7.45 18.97 -1.33
C THR A 389 -7.76 20.06 -0.31
N GLU A 390 -7.07 21.20 -0.37
CA GLU A 390 -7.38 22.41 0.40
C GLU A 390 -8.76 22.98 0.09
N ASN A 391 -9.23 22.79 -1.15
CA ASN A 391 -10.49 23.33 -1.63
C ASN A 391 -11.61 22.29 -1.78
N ALA A 392 -11.29 21.00 -1.72
CA ALA A 392 -12.25 19.91 -1.90
C ALA A 392 -13.32 19.91 -0.81
N GLU A 393 -14.58 19.70 -1.20
CA GLU A 393 -15.68 19.47 -0.25
C GLU A 393 -15.62 18.05 0.31
N SER A 394 -15.28 17.06 -0.53
CA SER A 394 -15.27 15.65 -0.15
C SER A 394 -14.15 14.89 -0.86
N ILE A 395 -13.17 14.48 -0.07
CA ILE A 395 -12.04 13.66 -0.51
C ILE A 395 -12.36 12.18 -0.27
N HIS A 396 -12.18 11.33 -1.28
CA HIS A 396 -12.45 9.89 -1.19
C HIS A 396 -11.28 9.03 -1.67
N HIS A 397 -10.98 7.98 -0.90
CA HIS A 397 -9.99 6.97 -1.24
C HIS A 397 -10.67 5.66 -1.65
N ILE A 398 -10.29 5.12 -2.79
CA ILE A 398 -10.68 3.79 -3.24
C ILE A 398 -9.55 2.81 -2.90
N PRO A 399 -9.70 1.91 -1.90
CA PRO A 399 -8.64 0.99 -1.45
C PRO A 399 -8.47 -0.23 -2.38
N LYS A 400 -8.25 0.06 -3.67
CA LYS A 400 -8.05 -0.92 -4.75
C LYS A 400 -6.90 -0.45 -5.65
N LEU A 401 -6.09 -1.40 -6.11
CA LEU A 401 -5.01 -1.17 -7.05
C LEU A 401 -5.59 -0.91 -8.44
N LEU A 402 -5.80 0.35 -8.78
CA LEU A 402 -6.43 0.75 -10.05
C LEU A 402 -5.45 1.41 -11.03
N TYR A 403 -4.24 1.74 -10.57
CA TYR A 403 -3.16 2.32 -11.35
C TYR A 403 -1.90 1.46 -11.27
N HIS A 404 -1.23 1.27 -12.42
CA HIS A 404 -0.04 0.43 -12.55
C HIS A 404 1.12 1.28 -13.10
N TRP A 405 1.99 1.71 -12.18
CA TRP A 405 3.13 2.59 -12.46
C TRP A 405 4.30 1.82 -13.09
N ARG A 406 4.67 2.15 -14.32
CA ARG A 406 5.70 1.43 -15.05
C ARG A 406 7.09 1.79 -14.57
N THR A 407 7.88 0.75 -14.28
CA THR A 407 9.30 0.93 -13.99
C THR A 407 10.14 0.77 -15.26
N ILE A 408 10.67 1.89 -15.77
CA ILE A 408 11.62 1.95 -16.89
C ILE A 408 12.94 2.63 -16.45
N GLU A 409 14.03 2.29 -17.13
CA GLU A 409 15.35 2.89 -16.89
C GLU A 409 15.30 4.41 -17.14
N GLY A 410 15.75 5.21 -16.17
CA GLY A 410 15.69 6.69 -16.21
C GLY A 410 14.43 7.34 -15.61
N SER A 411 13.42 6.57 -15.20
CA SER A 411 12.26 7.08 -14.44
C SER A 411 12.65 7.59 -13.04
N VAL A 412 11.85 8.48 -12.44
CA VAL A 412 11.98 8.83 -11.00
C VAL A 412 11.90 7.56 -10.13
N ALA A 413 11.08 6.59 -10.55
CA ALA A 413 10.99 5.28 -9.92
C ALA A 413 12.33 4.51 -9.93
N PHE A 414 13.22 4.82 -10.87
CA PHE A 414 14.51 4.15 -11.07
C PHE A 414 15.68 4.88 -10.41
N ASN A 415 15.76 6.23 -10.48
CA ASN A 415 16.86 6.98 -9.85
C ASN A 415 16.40 8.32 -9.20
N PRO A 416 16.06 8.29 -7.90
CA PRO A 416 15.69 9.48 -7.11
C PRO A 416 16.76 10.58 -7.02
N GLN A 417 18.06 10.22 -7.04
CA GLN A 417 19.16 11.16 -6.80
C GLN A 417 19.43 12.10 -7.98
N ALA A 418 19.14 11.65 -9.20
CA ALA A 418 19.37 12.43 -10.42
C ALA A 418 18.40 13.60 -10.63
N LYS A 419 17.41 13.77 -9.73
CA LYS A 419 16.28 14.70 -9.90
C LYS A 419 16.02 15.55 -8.64
N MET A 420 17.08 16.06 -8.00
CA MET A 420 16.96 16.92 -6.81
C MET A 420 16.03 18.13 -7.01
N TYR A 421 15.97 18.69 -8.22
CA TYR A 421 15.06 19.79 -8.53
C TYR A 421 13.58 19.45 -8.27
N CYS A 422 13.17 18.19 -8.38
CA CYS A 422 11.81 17.75 -8.04
C CYS A 422 11.52 18.00 -6.56
N TYR A 423 12.43 17.61 -5.66
CA TYR A 423 12.20 17.77 -4.22
C TYR A 423 12.21 19.24 -3.79
N GLU A 424 13.04 20.08 -4.42
CA GLU A 424 12.99 21.53 -4.19
C GLU A 424 11.68 22.14 -4.69
N ALA A 425 11.18 21.72 -5.86
CA ALA A 425 9.87 22.13 -6.35
C ALA A 425 8.74 21.70 -5.40
N GLY A 426 8.81 20.48 -4.84
CA GLY A 426 7.84 19.99 -3.88
C GLY A 426 7.93 20.69 -2.52
N LYS A 427 9.12 21.08 -2.08
CA LYS A 427 9.32 21.97 -0.92
C LYS A 427 8.64 23.31 -1.16
N LYS A 428 8.89 23.95 -2.31
CA LYS A 428 8.25 25.23 -2.68
C LYS A 428 6.72 25.12 -2.71
N ALA A 429 6.18 24.04 -3.27
CA ALA A 429 4.73 23.78 -3.30
C ALA A 429 4.12 23.75 -1.88
N LEU A 430 4.84 23.18 -0.91
CA LEU A 430 4.44 23.15 0.49
C LEU A 430 4.58 24.52 1.16
N GLU A 431 5.66 25.27 0.91
CA GLU A 431 5.83 26.65 1.38
C GLU A 431 4.66 27.53 0.91
N ASP A 432 4.29 27.43 -0.37
CA ASP A 432 3.16 28.17 -0.94
C ASP A 432 1.82 27.70 -0.37
N SER A 433 1.70 26.43 0.06
CA SER A 433 0.54 25.93 0.80
C SER A 433 0.43 26.56 2.18
N LEU A 434 1.54 26.67 2.92
CA LEU A 434 1.55 27.35 4.22
C LEU A 434 1.15 28.82 4.07
N GLU A 435 1.65 29.51 3.05
CA GLU A 435 1.29 30.89 2.75
C GLU A 435 -0.22 31.05 2.47
N ARG A 436 -0.81 30.17 1.66
CA ARG A 436 -2.27 30.17 1.37
C ARG A 436 -3.14 30.02 2.63
N HIS A 437 -2.63 29.33 3.65
CA HIS A 437 -3.33 29.16 4.93
C HIS A 437 -2.94 30.19 5.99
N HIS A 438 -2.07 31.15 5.66
CA HIS A 438 -1.50 32.11 6.61
C HIS A 438 -0.80 31.45 7.80
N ILE A 439 -0.14 30.30 7.55
CA ILE A 439 0.64 29.58 8.56
C ILE A 439 2.10 29.98 8.40
N LYS A 440 2.71 30.48 9.48
CA LYS A 440 4.14 30.80 9.50
C LYS A 440 4.94 29.55 9.82
N GLY A 441 5.91 29.23 8.98
CA GLY A 441 6.83 28.14 9.21
C GLY A 441 7.86 28.03 8.12
N LYS A 442 8.97 27.37 8.44
CA LYS A 442 10.06 27.09 7.52
C LYS A 442 10.03 25.63 7.10
N VAL A 443 9.97 25.37 5.79
CA VAL A 443 10.01 24.01 5.25
C VAL A 443 11.45 23.60 4.95
N GLU A 444 11.79 22.38 5.34
CA GLU A 444 13.09 21.75 5.10
C GLU A 444 12.88 20.41 4.39
N LEU A 445 13.85 20.03 3.56
CA LEU A 445 13.88 18.68 3.03
C LEU A 445 14.11 17.69 4.17
N GLY A 446 13.29 16.65 4.22
CA GLY A 446 13.45 15.57 5.19
C GLY A 446 14.66 14.69 4.85
N LYS A 447 15.01 13.79 5.78
CA LYS A 447 16.14 12.86 5.61
C LYS A 447 15.99 11.99 4.35
N PHE A 448 14.76 11.62 3.99
CA PHE A 448 14.50 10.75 2.86
C PHE A 448 13.94 11.55 1.67
N TYR A 449 14.32 11.14 0.47
CA TYR A 449 13.79 11.74 -0.76
C TYR A 449 12.25 11.73 -0.80
N GLY A 450 11.69 12.88 -1.13
CA GLY A 450 10.25 13.11 -1.18
C GLY A 450 9.59 13.29 0.19
N THR A 451 10.36 13.47 1.26
CA THR A 451 9.84 13.84 2.58
C THR A 451 10.21 15.27 2.93
N TYR A 452 9.36 15.91 3.73
CA TYR A 452 9.53 17.30 4.17
C TYR A 452 9.37 17.39 5.69
N LYS A 453 9.97 18.41 6.29
CA LYS A 453 9.76 18.78 7.69
C LYS A 453 9.50 20.27 7.77
N THR A 454 8.40 20.65 8.41
CA THR A 454 8.07 22.06 8.65
C THR A 454 8.36 22.40 10.10
N GLN A 455 9.14 23.46 10.33
CA GLN A 455 9.31 24.08 11.64
C GLN A 455 8.33 25.27 11.72
N PHE A 456 7.27 25.13 12.51
CA PHE A 456 6.23 26.15 12.64
C PHE A 456 6.66 27.24 13.63
N GLU A 457 6.27 28.48 13.33
CA GLU A 457 6.51 29.62 14.19
C GLU A 457 5.29 29.88 15.08
N PHE A 458 5.53 30.08 16.38
CA PHE A 458 4.50 30.37 17.37
C PHE A 458 4.67 31.80 17.90
N GLU A 459 3.56 32.51 18.09
CA GLU A 459 3.59 33.86 18.69
C GLU A 459 4.04 33.81 20.16
N THR A 460 3.64 32.76 20.87
CA THR A 460 4.01 32.50 22.28
C THR A 460 4.29 31.02 22.47
N GLU A 461 5.28 30.70 23.30
CA GLU A 461 5.53 29.33 23.76
C GLU A 461 4.40 28.89 24.71
N PRO A 462 3.55 27.90 24.35
CA PRO A 462 2.47 27.47 25.22
C PRO A 462 3.00 26.74 26.46
N LYS A 463 2.35 26.95 27.60
CA LYS A 463 2.76 26.25 28.83
C LYS A 463 2.40 24.77 28.76
N ILE A 464 3.35 23.90 29.10
CA ILE A 464 3.17 22.45 29.12
C ILE A 464 3.26 21.94 30.55
N THR A 465 2.29 21.14 30.98
CA THR A 465 2.38 20.39 32.24
C THR A 465 2.74 18.95 31.96
N ILE A 466 3.89 18.50 32.47
CA ILE A 466 4.34 17.12 32.41
C ILE A 466 3.77 16.37 33.62
N ILE A 467 2.94 15.37 33.36
CA ILE A 467 2.27 14.54 34.37
C ILE A 467 2.94 13.17 34.40
N VAL A 468 3.49 12.80 35.56
CA VAL A 468 4.12 11.49 35.79
C VAL A 468 3.55 10.85 37.05
N LEU A 469 3.11 9.60 36.94
CA LEU A 469 2.71 8.79 38.09
C LEU A 469 3.90 7.97 38.57
N LEU A 470 4.25 8.08 39.86
CA LEU A 470 5.43 7.44 40.44
C LEU A 470 5.34 7.35 41.98
N GLU A 471 6.29 6.65 42.59
CA GLU A 471 6.49 6.65 44.04
C GLU A 471 7.29 7.88 44.47
N GLU A 472 7.04 8.41 45.68
CA GLU A 472 7.66 9.67 46.12
C GLU A 472 9.20 9.64 46.11
N ASN A 473 9.81 8.49 46.39
CA ASN A 473 11.27 8.31 46.35
C ASN A 473 11.86 8.32 44.93
N GLU A 474 11.05 8.22 43.88
CA GLU A 474 11.48 8.25 42.48
C GLU A 474 11.54 9.67 41.89
N ILE A 475 10.91 10.67 42.54
CA ILE A 475 10.77 12.05 42.02
C ILE A 475 12.12 12.64 41.62
N SER A 476 13.11 12.66 42.53
CA SER A 476 14.40 13.30 42.25
C SER A 476 15.12 12.66 41.07
N THR A 477 14.98 11.34 40.90
CA THR A 477 15.60 10.59 39.80
C THR A 477 14.93 10.92 38.46
N VAL A 478 13.59 10.94 38.43
CA VAL A 478 12.82 11.25 37.21
C VAL A 478 12.99 12.71 36.82
N LEU A 479 12.85 13.63 37.79
CA LEU A 479 13.03 15.06 37.59
C LEU A 479 14.41 15.38 37.04
N GLY A 480 15.48 14.86 37.64
CA GLY A 480 16.84 15.11 37.15
C GLY A 480 17.07 14.60 35.73
N LYS A 481 16.43 13.51 35.32
CA LYS A 481 16.48 13.05 33.91
C LYS A 481 15.73 14.00 32.98
N LEU A 482 14.56 14.48 33.39
CA LEU A 482 13.73 15.38 32.60
C LEU A 482 14.38 16.75 32.44
N GLU A 483 14.80 17.39 33.54
CA GLU A 483 15.46 18.70 33.54
C GLU A 483 16.71 18.71 32.64
N ASN A 484 17.52 17.63 32.66
CA ASN A 484 18.69 17.52 31.80
C ASN A 484 18.37 17.32 30.30
N SER A 485 17.14 16.92 29.97
CA SER A 485 16.73 16.61 28.60
C SER A 485 15.89 17.71 27.94
N ILE A 486 15.45 18.70 28.71
CA ILE A 486 14.46 19.68 28.26
C ILE A 486 15.08 21.07 28.09
N GLU A 487 15.06 21.54 26.85
CA GLU A 487 15.43 22.91 26.46
C GLU A 487 14.17 23.74 26.16
N TYR A 488 13.25 23.84 27.12
CA TYR A 488 11.98 24.57 26.99
C TYR A 488 11.60 25.25 28.30
N SER A 489 11.18 26.51 28.23
CA SER A 489 11.07 27.38 29.41
C SER A 489 9.72 27.28 30.14
N GLN A 490 8.63 27.11 29.38
CA GLN A 490 7.26 27.14 29.90
C GLN A 490 6.78 25.76 30.37
N ILE A 491 7.42 25.22 31.42
CA ILE A 491 7.11 23.88 31.96
C ILE A 491 6.67 23.91 33.41
N GLU A 492 5.68 23.06 33.68
CA GLU A 492 5.25 22.64 35.01
C GLU A 492 5.34 21.11 35.12
N PHE A 493 5.70 20.60 36.29
CA PHE A 493 5.71 19.18 36.60
C PHE A 493 4.63 18.86 37.63
N VAL A 494 3.81 17.86 37.35
CA VAL A 494 2.82 17.33 38.29
C VAL A 494 3.12 15.85 38.52
N PHE A 495 3.47 15.49 39.75
CA PHE A 495 3.76 14.12 40.16
C PHE A 495 2.58 13.52 40.92
N GLY A 496 1.93 12.52 40.33
CA GLY A 496 0.85 11.76 40.97
C GLY A 496 1.40 10.58 41.78
N ILE A 497 1.07 10.53 43.06
CA ILE A 497 1.59 9.56 44.03
C ILE A 497 0.41 8.85 44.71
N LYS A 498 0.41 7.51 44.66
CA LYS A 498 -0.57 6.71 45.37
C LYS A 498 -0.15 6.49 46.81
N ARG A 499 -1.03 6.79 47.75
CA ARG A 499 -0.81 6.57 49.19
C ARG A 499 -2.09 6.17 49.86
N GLU A 500 -2.07 5.06 50.61
CA GLU A 500 -3.24 4.55 51.33
C GLU A 500 -3.72 5.49 52.44
N ASP A 501 -2.82 6.27 53.02
CA ASP A 501 -3.04 7.18 54.15
C ASP A 501 -3.23 8.66 53.73
N ALA A 502 -3.24 8.96 52.44
CA ALA A 502 -3.35 10.34 51.95
C ALA A 502 -4.78 10.86 51.98
N SER A 503 -4.97 12.08 52.53
CA SER A 503 -6.13 12.91 52.23
C SER A 503 -6.05 13.40 50.77
N ASP A 504 -7.21 13.60 50.13
CA ASP A 504 -7.30 14.19 48.78
C ASP A 504 -6.74 15.62 48.79
N GLN A 505 -5.43 15.78 48.58
CA GLN A 505 -4.76 17.08 48.67
C GLN A 505 -3.60 17.22 47.68
N ALA A 506 -3.46 18.42 47.13
CA ALA A 506 -2.29 18.85 46.37
C ALA A 506 -1.31 19.55 47.31
N ASP A 507 -0.03 19.15 47.28
CA ASP A 507 1.02 19.86 48.02
C ASP A 507 1.69 20.89 47.10
N GLU A 508 1.18 22.12 47.17
CA GLU A 508 1.70 23.25 46.41
C GLU A 508 2.92 23.92 47.05
N ARG A 509 3.47 23.40 48.17
CA ARG A 509 4.61 24.04 48.87
C ARG A 509 5.87 24.16 48.00
N TYR A 510 5.95 23.43 46.89
CA TYR A 510 7.06 23.46 45.93
C TYR A 510 6.85 24.40 44.72
N LYS A 511 5.67 25.03 44.60
CA LYS A 511 5.29 25.89 43.47
C LYS A 511 6.20 27.13 43.31
N ASN A 512 6.82 27.59 44.40
CA ASN A 512 7.60 28.84 44.43
C ASN A 512 9.11 28.68 44.13
N LYS A 513 9.62 27.48 43.86
CA LYS A 513 11.05 27.27 43.52
C LYS A 513 11.34 26.41 42.29
N SER A 514 10.39 25.62 41.80
CA SER A 514 10.68 24.62 40.76
C SER A 514 9.53 24.29 39.79
N ASN A 515 8.39 25.01 39.82
CA ASN A 515 7.19 24.64 39.04
C ASN A 515 6.75 23.17 39.25
N ILE A 516 6.98 22.61 40.44
CA ILE A 516 6.64 21.22 40.79
C ILE A 516 5.41 21.21 41.70
N ILE A 517 4.47 20.32 41.39
CA ILE A 517 3.29 20.04 42.21
C ILE A 517 3.26 18.53 42.49
N LYS A 518 3.06 18.17 43.76
CA LYS A 518 2.85 16.77 44.16
C LYS A 518 1.37 16.55 44.48
N VAL A 519 0.83 15.45 44.00
CA VAL A 519 -0.58 15.10 44.15
C VAL A 519 -0.68 13.73 44.80
N TYR A 520 -1.28 13.66 45.99
CA TYR A 520 -1.41 12.42 46.74
C TYR A 520 -2.87 11.97 46.73
N LYS A 521 -3.13 10.74 46.26
CA LYS A 521 -4.50 10.17 46.25
C LYS A 521 -4.50 8.65 46.19
N ASN A 522 -5.35 8.00 46.98
CA ASN A 522 -5.58 6.56 46.91
C ASN A 522 -6.67 6.21 45.89
N CYS A 523 -6.30 6.05 44.62
CA CYS A 523 -7.26 5.78 43.54
C CYS A 523 -6.64 4.96 42.40
N ASP A 524 -7.42 4.64 41.37
CA ASP A 524 -6.90 3.99 40.17
C ASP A 524 -5.93 4.92 39.38
N ASN A 525 -5.13 4.35 38.47
CA ASN A 525 -4.12 5.16 37.74
C ASN A 525 -4.77 6.25 36.85
N ASN A 526 -5.91 5.93 36.23
CA ASN A 526 -6.63 6.83 35.34
C ASN A 526 -7.31 7.95 36.13
N GLU A 527 -7.86 7.64 37.31
CA GLU A 527 -8.35 8.63 38.27
C GLU A 527 -7.26 9.60 38.71
N LEU A 528 -6.08 9.07 39.06
CA LEU A 528 -4.96 9.90 39.48
C LEU A 528 -4.46 10.78 38.32
N LYS A 529 -4.38 10.25 37.09
CA LYS A 529 -4.08 11.02 35.88
C LYS A 529 -5.07 12.18 35.69
N ASN A 530 -6.37 11.93 35.86
CA ASN A 530 -7.39 12.98 35.77
C ASN A 530 -7.24 14.05 36.85
N TYR A 531 -7.03 13.65 38.11
CA TYR A 531 -6.87 14.60 39.21
C TYR A 531 -5.60 15.47 39.05
N CYS A 532 -4.50 14.88 38.58
CA CYS A 532 -3.31 15.64 38.19
C CYS A 532 -3.60 16.64 37.05
N ALA A 533 -4.39 16.25 36.05
CA ALA A 533 -4.78 17.11 34.94
C ALA A 533 -5.71 18.27 35.34
N GLU A 534 -6.54 18.08 36.37
CA GLU A 534 -7.37 19.15 36.94
C GLU A 534 -6.50 20.24 37.58
N ILE A 535 -5.47 19.83 38.32
CA ILE A 535 -4.54 20.72 39.04
C ILE A 535 -3.54 21.41 38.10
N ALA A 536 -3.14 20.73 37.02
CA ALA A 536 -2.22 21.25 36.02
C ALA A 536 -2.62 22.65 35.51
N THR A 537 -1.66 23.53 35.25
CA THR A 537 -1.93 24.89 34.75
C THR A 537 -1.50 25.11 33.29
N GLY A 538 -0.84 24.13 32.67
CA GLY A 538 -0.44 24.17 31.27
C GLY A 538 -1.63 24.13 30.30
N GLU A 539 -1.44 24.74 29.13
CA GLU A 539 -2.35 24.66 28.00
C GLU A 539 -2.33 23.26 27.36
N TYR A 540 -1.20 22.58 27.47
CA TYR A 540 -1.02 21.19 27.06
C TYR A 540 -0.64 20.32 28.25
N LEU A 541 -1.17 19.11 28.25
CA LEU A 541 -0.86 18.07 29.22
C LEU A 541 -0.03 17.00 28.51
N LEU A 542 1.15 16.72 29.05
CA LEU A 542 2.00 15.64 28.58
C LEU A 542 1.97 14.51 29.61
N PHE A 543 1.29 13.42 29.30
CA PHE A 543 1.34 12.20 30.10
C PHE A 543 2.60 11.41 29.72
N LEU A 544 3.40 11.08 30.73
CA LEU A 544 4.69 10.41 30.54
C LEU A 544 4.85 9.25 31.55
N GLU A 545 5.16 8.06 31.04
CA GLU A 545 5.41 6.90 31.89
C GLU A 545 6.80 6.96 32.53
N LYS A 546 6.90 6.68 33.83
CA LYS A 546 8.12 6.92 34.64
C LYS A 546 9.38 6.16 34.18
N HIS A 547 9.22 5.10 33.39
CA HIS A 547 10.30 4.21 32.95
C HIS A 547 10.72 4.42 31.49
N VAL A 548 10.24 5.50 30.86
CA VAL A 548 10.67 5.84 29.51
C VAL A 548 11.89 6.75 29.53
N GLU A 549 12.76 6.57 28.55
CA GLU A 549 13.94 7.41 28.33
C GLU A 549 13.76 8.17 27.01
N ILE A 550 13.85 9.49 27.07
CA ILE A 550 13.77 10.35 25.89
C ILE A 550 15.11 10.32 25.16
N ILE A 551 15.09 10.01 23.87
CA ILE A 551 16.32 9.91 23.05
C ILE A 551 16.54 11.18 22.21
N SER A 552 15.47 11.88 21.82
CA SER A 552 15.56 13.06 20.96
C SER A 552 15.96 14.33 21.75
N GLY A 553 16.89 15.11 21.22
CA GLY A 553 17.12 16.49 21.69
C GLY A 553 15.95 17.41 21.31
N ASN A 554 15.71 18.47 22.08
CA ASN A 554 14.64 19.45 21.82
C ASN A 554 13.23 18.84 21.65
N TRP A 555 12.98 17.68 22.26
CA TRP A 555 11.78 16.88 22.04
C TRP A 555 10.47 17.58 22.41
N ILE A 556 10.49 18.48 23.41
CA ILE A 556 9.32 19.29 23.77
C ILE A 556 8.93 20.25 22.64
N LYS A 557 9.92 20.90 22.01
CA LYS A 557 9.68 21.77 20.86
C LYS A 557 9.15 20.98 19.66
N GLU A 558 9.67 19.77 19.43
CA GLU A 558 9.17 18.90 18.37
C GLU A 558 7.73 18.40 18.63
N LEU A 559 7.38 18.10 19.89
CA LEU A 559 6.01 17.75 20.28
C LEU A 559 5.05 18.90 20.01
N ILE A 560 5.42 20.11 20.43
CA ILE A 560 4.56 21.29 20.31
C ILE A 560 4.52 21.84 18.88
N ASN A 561 5.48 21.50 18.02
CA ASN A 561 5.55 21.97 16.63
C ASN A 561 4.25 21.70 15.85
N PHE A 562 3.53 20.62 16.15
CA PHE A 562 2.27 20.29 15.49
C PHE A 562 1.03 20.96 16.10
N SER A 563 1.20 21.74 17.17
CA SER A 563 0.10 22.48 17.81
C SER A 563 -0.47 23.62 16.96
N TYR A 564 0.20 24.00 15.85
CA TYR A 564 -0.34 24.95 14.86
C TYR A 564 -1.71 24.47 14.33
N ASN A 565 -1.87 23.15 14.17
CA ASN A 565 -3.07 22.54 13.64
C ASN A 565 -4.06 22.28 14.77
N LYS A 566 -5.03 23.18 14.91
CA LYS A 566 -6.08 23.11 15.94
C LYS A 566 -6.96 21.86 15.86
N LYS A 567 -6.92 21.10 14.74
CA LYS A 567 -7.63 19.81 14.63
C LYS A 567 -6.89 18.68 15.36
N ILE A 568 -5.62 18.84 15.71
CA ILE A 568 -4.85 17.81 16.41
C ILE A 568 -5.19 17.89 17.90
N GLY A 569 -5.92 16.88 18.39
CA GLY A 569 -6.25 16.77 19.80
C GLY A 569 -5.14 16.09 20.60
N ILE A 570 -4.55 15.03 20.03
CA ILE A 570 -3.50 14.22 20.67
C ILE A 570 -2.29 14.10 19.73
N SER A 571 -1.09 14.19 20.28
CA SER A 571 0.17 13.83 19.62
C SER A 571 0.91 12.76 20.41
N GLY A 572 1.14 11.60 19.79
CA GLY A 572 2.01 10.56 20.31
C GLY A 572 3.33 10.48 19.56
N VAL A 573 4.22 9.62 20.05
CA VAL A 573 5.64 9.59 19.64
C VAL A 573 6.05 8.21 19.11
N LYS A 574 7.28 8.11 18.58
CA LYS A 574 7.88 6.82 18.21
C LYS A 574 8.41 6.12 19.46
N ILE A 575 7.92 4.92 19.74
CA ILE A 575 8.34 4.13 20.90
C ILE A 575 9.15 2.92 20.44
N VAL A 576 10.34 2.77 21.00
CA VAL A 576 11.26 1.66 20.72
C VAL A 576 11.67 0.93 21.98
N ASP A 577 12.13 -0.32 21.83
CA ASP A 577 12.69 -1.10 22.92
C ASP A 577 14.17 -0.78 23.18
N ALA A 578 14.77 -1.47 24.15
CA ALA A 578 16.17 -1.32 24.51
C ALA A 578 17.15 -1.58 23.35
N LYS A 579 16.72 -2.30 22.30
CA LYS A 579 17.48 -2.69 21.11
C LYS A 579 17.12 -1.86 19.88
N ASN A 580 16.46 -0.70 20.06
CA ASN A 580 15.98 0.16 18.97
C ASN A 580 14.99 -0.53 18.01
N LYS A 581 14.27 -1.55 18.47
CA LYS A 581 13.14 -2.10 17.71
C LYS A 581 11.89 -1.34 18.02
N ILE A 582 11.10 -1.04 17.00
CA ILE A 582 9.81 -0.37 17.15
C ILE A 582 8.90 -1.23 18.01
N LEU A 583 8.38 -0.64 19.08
CA LEU A 583 7.32 -1.22 19.89
C LEU A 583 5.96 -0.81 19.35
N ASN A 584 5.77 0.49 19.12
CA ASN A 584 4.60 1.02 18.43
C ASN A 584 4.86 2.42 17.86
N VAL A 585 4.19 2.71 16.73
CA VAL A 585 4.10 4.02 16.05
C VAL A 585 2.63 4.36 15.81
N GLY A 586 1.80 3.98 16.77
CA GLY A 586 0.36 3.90 16.64
C GLY A 586 -0.17 2.48 16.85
N MET A 587 -1.41 2.42 17.30
CA MET A 587 -2.14 1.18 17.58
C MET A 587 -3.49 1.19 16.85
N ASN A 588 -4.00 0.01 16.52
CA ASN A 588 -5.29 -0.17 15.87
C ASN A 588 -5.86 -1.56 16.14
N PHE A 589 -7.09 -1.82 15.70
CA PHE A 589 -7.70 -3.15 15.75
C PHE A 589 -7.55 -3.86 14.40
N ASP A 590 -7.29 -5.17 14.43
CA ASP A 590 -7.41 -6.00 13.22
C ASP A 590 -8.86 -6.43 12.95
N VAL A 591 -9.07 -7.11 11.81
CA VAL A 591 -10.39 -7.62 11.40
C VAL A 591 -11.03 -8.61 12.40
N ASN A 592 -10.28 -9.14 13.37
CA ASN A 592 -10.81 -10.00 14.44
C ASN A 592 -10.97 -9.23 15.77
N GLY A 593 -10.81 -7.90 15.73
CA GLY A 593 -10.82 -7.02 16.89
C GLY A 593 -9.67 -7.29 17.85
N LYS A 594 -8.51 -7.78 17.38
CA LYS A 594 -7.29 -7.86 18.21
C LYS A 594 -6.49 -6.59 18.03
N ILE A 595 -5.97 -6.06 19.14
CA ILE A 595 -5.07 -4.90 19.13
C ILE A 595 -3.78 -5.24 18.38
N ARG A 596 -3.39 -4.33 17.50
CA ARG A 596 -2.18 -4.33 16.70
C ARG A 596 -1.38 -3.08 17.00
N TYR A 597 -0.07 -3.27 17.05
CA TYR A 597 0.91 -2.22 17.21
C TYR A 597 1.60 -2.06 15.85
N SER A 598 1.48 -0.88 15.24
CA SER A 598 2.00 -0.64 13.91
C SER A 598 3.52 -0.82 13.90
N HIS A 599 4.06 -1.51 12.89
CA HIS A 599 5.49 -1.77 12.67
C HIS A 599 6.22 -2.43 13.87
N GLN A 600 5.50 -3.08 14.78
CA GLN A 600 6.09 -3.73 15.94
C GLN A 600 7.14 -4.77 15.53
N GLY A 601 8.34 -4.67 16.10
CA GLY A 601 9.48 -5.55 15.86
C GLY A 601 10.38 -5.14 14.69
N CYS A 602 9.99 -4.14 13.89
CA CYS A 602 10.84 -3.54 12.87
C CYS A 602 12.04 -2.83 13.51
N GLU A 603 13.16 -2.78 12.81
CA GLU A 603 14.35 -2.04 13.24
C GLU A 603 14.17 -0.55 12.92
N ASP A 604 14.59 0.32 13.84
CA ASP A 604 14.70 1.77 13.64
C ASP A 604 16.19 2.15 13.67
N ASP A 605 16.91 1.72 12.63
CA ASP A 605 18.35 1.91 12.42
C ASP A 605 18.71 3.28 11.81
N GLY A 606 17.70 4.13 11.58
CA GLY A 606 17.82 5.42 10.93
C GLY A 606 17.72 5.36 9.40
N GLU A 607 17.87 4.20 8.77
CA GLU A 607 17.78 4.03 7.32
C GLU A 607 16.46 3.37 6.89
N TYR A 608 15.86 2.57 7.77
CA TYR A 608 14.55 2.00 7.55
C TYR A 608 13.46 3.08 7.63
N LYS A 609 12.79 3.31 6.50
CA LYS A 609 11.69 4.28 6.37
C LYS A 609 10.30 3.74 6.70
N GLY A 610 10.19 2.45 7.05
CA GLY A 610 8.89 1.79 7.23
C GLY A 610 8.14 1.55 5.92
N TYR A 611 6.94 1.01 6.02
CA TYR A 611 6.04 0.88 4.86
C TYR A 611 5.68 2.29 4.36
N TYR A 612 6.09 2.63 3.14
CA TYR A 612 5.84 3.94 2.50
C TYR A 612 5.96 5.15 3.44
N TYR A 613 7.12 5.29 4.09
CA TYR A 613 7.49 6.43 4.96
C TYR A 613 6.69 6.54 6.28
N ARG A 614 5.81 5.59 6.59
CA ARG A 614 4.89 5.70 7.74
C ARG A 614 5.54 5.68 9.13
N ILE A 615 6.85 5.49 9.26
CA ILE A 615 7.54 5.60 10.56
C ILE A 615 8.46 6.82 10.65
N VAL A 616 8.53 7.61 9.57
CA VAL A 616 9.43 8.77 9.45
C VAL A 616 8.70 10.06 9.07
N ALA A 617 7.45 9.98 8.59
CA ALA A 617 6.59 11.12 8.30
C ALA A 617 5.47 11.26 9.37
N PRO A 618 5.26 12.49 9.91
CA PRO A 618 4.08 12.82 10.70
C PRO A 618 2.79 12.45 9.97
N GLN A 619 1.85 11.84 10.68
CA GLN A 619 0.59 11.40 10.07
C GLN A 619 -0.50 11.21 11.12
N TYR A 620 -1.76 11.30 10.70
CA TYR A 620 -2.85 10.84 11.54
C TYR A 620 -2.85 9.31 11.65
N VAL A 621 -3.09 8.81 12.87
CA VAL A 621 -3.16 7.38 13.19
C VAL A 621 -4.42 7.09 14.00
N PHE A 622 -4.75 5.80 14.16
CA PHE A 622 -5.96 5.44 14.88
C PHE A 622 -5.91 5.83 16.36
N SER A 623 -4.85 5.41 17.04
CA SER A 623 -4.58 5.75 18.42
C SER A 623 -3.08 5.70 18.68
N VAL A 624 -2.64 6.37 19.74
CA VAL A 624 -1.27 6.31 20.26
C VAL A 624 -1.31 5.76 21.69
N SER A 625 -0.17 5.36 22.22
CA SER A 625 -0.05 4.90 23.61
C SER A 625 0.14 6.09 24.56
N ASP A 626 -0.21 5.91 25.82
CA ASP A 626 0.00 6.86 26.90
C ASP A 626 1.40 6.75 27.56
N ASP A 627 2.34 6.03 26.93
CA ASP A 627 3.76 6.00 27.32
C ASP A 627 4.41 7.39 27.23
N CYS A 628 4.03 8.16 26.21
CA CYS A 628 4.38 9.58 26.02
C CYS A 628 3.34 10.20 25.07
N LEU A 629 2.40 10.96 25.64
CA LEU A 629 1.21 11.45 24.95
C LEU A 629 0.95 12.91 25.33
N LEU A 630 1.01 13.81 24.34
CA LEU A 630 0.63 15.21 24.48
C LEU A 630 -0.84 15.38 24.08
N ILE A 631 -1.64 16.05 24.93
CA ILE A 631 -3.03 16.41 24.64
C ILE A 631 -3.29 17.86 25.06
N LYS A 632 -4.12 18.56 24.29
CA LYS A 632 -4.55 19.91 24.67
C LYS A 632 -5.49 19.84 25.90
N LYS A 633 -5.28 20.70 26.91
CA LYS A 633 -6.02 20.60 28.18
C LYS A 633 -7.53 20.79 28.00
N ASP A 634 -7.95 21.74 27.17
CA ASP A 634 -9.38 21.98 26.87
C ASP A 634 -10.03 20.77 26.18
N VAL A 635 -9.32 20.11 25.26
CA VAL A 635 -9.77 18.86 24.62
C VAL A 635 -9.88 17.74 25.65
N PHE A 636 -8.87 17.57 26.52
CA PHE A 636 -8.90 16.58 27.60
C PHE A 636 -10.12 16.78 28.53
N GLN A 637 -10.41 18.03 28.90
CA GLN A 637 -11.59 18.38 29.69
C GLN A 637 -12.90 18.13 28.95
N LEU A 638 -12.97 18.51 27.67
CA LEU A 638 -14.14 18.30 26.81
C LEU A 638 -14.53 16.82 26.72
N ILE A 639 -13.56 15.92 26.66
CA ILE A 639 -13.81 14.47 26.57
C ILE A 639 -13.97 13.77 27.92
N GLY A 640 -13.84 14.50 29.03
CA GLY A 640 -13.94 13.94 30.39
C GLY A 640 -12.73 13.10 30.83
N GLY A 641 -11.57 13.29 30.20
CA GLY A 641 -10.32 12.61 30.56
C GLY A 641 -10.32 11.09 30.39
N TYR A 642 -9.44 10.42 31.14
CA TYR A 642 -9.33 8.96 31.16
C TYR A 642 -10.51 8.31 31.88
N GLU A 643 -10.93 7.15 31.39
CA GLU A 643 -11.97 6.37 32.05
C GLU A 643 -11.41 5.34 33.02
N LYS A 644 -12.12 5.13 34.13
CA LYS A 644 -11.76 4.17 35.16
C LYS A 644 -11.85 2.74 34.63
N GLY A 645 -10.96 1.88 35.13
CA GLY A 645 -11.02 0.44 34.89
C GLY A 645 -10.48 -0.04 33.54
N TRP A 646 -9.91 0.85 32.71
CA TRP A 646 -9.12 0.43 31.54
C TRP A 646 -7.63 0.37 31.87
N SER A 647 -7.02 -0.78 31.56
CA SER A 647 -5.59 -1.03 31.63
C SER A 647 -4.92 -0.68 30.30
N PHE A 648 -3.58 -0.65 30.30
CA PHE A 648 -2.82 -0.45 29.06
C PHE A 648 -3.06 -1.64 28.09
N PRO A 649 -3.30 -1.39 26.78
CA PRO A 649 -3.35 -0.09 26.11
C PRO A 649 -4.77 0.48 25.94
N LEU A 650 -5.80 -0.14 26.50
CA LEU A 650 -7.19 0.27 26.32
C LEU A 650 -7.48 1.66 26.89
N SER A 651 -6.80 2.07 27.97
CA SER A 651 -6.89 3.43 28.53
C SER A 651 -6.59 4.51 27.48
N ALA A 652 -5.48 4.36 26.74
CA ALA A 652 -5.06 5.30 25.72
C ALA A 652 -5.93 5.21 24.46
N ILE A 653 -6.36 4.01 24.08
CA ILE A 653 -7.27 3.81 22.94
C ILE A 653 -8.63 4.47 23.23
N ASP A 654 -9.18 4.31 24.45
CA ASP A 654 -10.42 4.97 24.88
C ASP A 654 -10.34 6.49 24.72
N LEU A 655 -9.25 7.07 25.23
CA LEU A 655 -8.98 8.51 25.13
C LEU A 655 -8.94 8.96 23.66
N CYS A 656 -8.22 8.23 22.81
CA CYS A 656 -8.12 8.52 21.37
C CYS A 656 -9.47 8.44 20.65
N VAL A 657 -10.30 7.43 20.97
CA VAL A 657 -11.64 7.29 20.39
C VAL A 657 -12.53 8.46 20.83
N LYS A 658 -12.50 8.85 22.11
CA LYS A 658 -13.25 10.02 22.60
C LYS A 658 -12.86 11.33 21.88
N VAL A 659 -11.56 11.59 21.71
CA VAL A 659 -11.04 12.75 20.96
C VAL A 659 -11.57 12.77 19.53
N LYS A 660 -11.56 11.63 18.85
CA LYS A 660 -12.09 11.51 17.48
C LYS A 660 -13.57 11.76 17.36
N LYS A 661 -14.38 11.30 18.32
CA LYS A 661 -15.83 11.56 18.31
C LYS A 661 -16.17 13.04 18.48
N GLN A 662 -15.26 13.84 19.03
CA GLN A 662 -15.36 15.30 19.08
C GLN A 662 -14.81 16.01 17.83
N GLY A 663 -14.41 15.25 16.80
CA GLY A 663 -13.91 15.79 15.53
C GLY A 663 -12.42 16.12 15.49
N TYR A 664 -11.65 15.74 16.52
CA TYR A 664 -10.21 15.95 16.57
C TYR A 664 -9.43 14.73 16.04
N SER A 665 -8.23 14.98 15.53
CA SER A 665 -7.30 13.97 15.03
C SER A 665 -6.27 13.55 16.08
N VAL A 666 -5.77 12.32 15.93
CA VAL A 666 -4.65 11.77 16.69
C VAL A 666 -3.43 11.71 15.78
N LEU A 667 -2.36 12.41 16.14
CA LEU A 667 -1.12 12.51 15.40
C LEU A 667 -0.09 11.49 15.93
N PHE A 668 0.61 10.85 15.02
CA PHE A 668 1.91 10.23 15.29
C PHE A 668 3.04 11.17 14.84
N ASN A 669 3.92 11.54 15.76
CA ASN A 669 5.10 12.36 15.53
C ASN A 669 6.38 11.51 15.56
N PRO A 670 7.04 11.26 14.41
CA PRO A 670 8.23 10.42 14.33
C PRO A 670 9.52 11.12 14.78
N PHE A 671 9.51 12.45 14.95
CA PHE A 671 10.70 13.23 15.33
C PHE A 671 11.05 13.12 16.82
N VAL A 672 10.08 12.68 17.62
CA VAL A 672 10.26 12.39 19.04
C VAL A 672 10.35 10.88 19.21
N LYS A 673 11.50 10.42 19.72
CA LYS A 673 11.78 9.01 19.96
C LYS A 673 11.93 8.76 21.45
N VAL A 674 11.20 7.76 21.92
CA VAL A 674 11.15 7.34 23.31
C VAL A 674 11.55 5.87 23.42
N LYS A 675 12.44 5.57 24.34
CA LYS A 675 12.91 4.22 24.65
C LYS A 675 12.16 3.68 25.85
N GLN A 676 11.49 2.55 25.67
CA GLN A 676 10.85 1.84 26.75
C GLN A 676 11.85 0.84 27.35
N THR A 677 12.16 1.01 28.64
CA THR A 677 13.11 0.13 29.37
C THR A 677 12.42 -1.02 30.12
N TYR A 678 11.09 -1.01 30.14
CA TYR A 678 10.26 -2.04 30.75
C TYR A 678 9.36 -2.69 29.69
N LYS A 679 8.68 -3.77 30.06
CA LYS A 679 7.71 -4.44 29.20
C LYS A 679 6.33 -4.30 29.82
N HIS A 680 5.40 -3.67 29.10
CA HIS A 680 3.99 -3.70 29.48
C HIS A 680 3.51 -5.14 29.65
N LYS A 681 2.73 -5.40 30.71
CA LYS A 681 1.98 -6.65 30.80
C LYS A 681 1.00 -6.66 29.63
N LEU A 682 1.06 -7.67 28.78
CA LEU A 682 0.12 -7.77 27.67
C LEU A 682 -1.29 -7.91 28.25
N LEU A 683 -2.28 -7.34 27.57
CA LEU A 683 -3.68 -7.48 27.94
C LEU A 683 -4.07 -8.96 27.85
N GLU A 684 -4.03 -9.65 28.98
CA GLU A 684 -4.33 -11.08 29.13
C GLU A 684 -5.84 -11.30 29.34
N GLU A 685 -6.54 -10.29 29.85
CA GLU A 685 -7.95 -10.37 30.21
C GLU A 685 -8.86 -10.17 29.00
N LYS A 686 -9.32 -11.28 28.42
CA LYS A 686 -10.35 -11.28 27.38
C LYS A 686 -11.63 -10.52 27.79
N ASN A 687 -11.94 -10.50 29.08
CA ASN A 687 -13.13 -9.84 29.63
C ASN A 687 -13.07 -8.32 29.47
N GLU A 688 -11.92 -7.70 29.71
CA GLU A 688 -11.73 -6.26 29.55
C GLU A 688 -11.88 -5.84 28.09
N LEU A 689 -11.23 -6.57 27.18
CA LEU A 689 -11.35 -6.33 25.73
C LEU A 689 -12.79 -6.52 25.22
N ASN A 690 -13.54 -7.47 25.76
CA ASN A 690 -14.95 -7.67 25.39
C ASN A 690 -15.81 -6.50 25.86
N ARG A 691 -15.68 -6.07 27.12
CA ARG A 691 -16.36 -4.87 27.63
C ARG A 691 -16.03 -3.63 26.79
N PHE A 692 -14.78 -3.50 26.35
CA PHE A 692 -14.35 -2.38 25.51
C PHE A 692 -15.09 -2.36 24.15
N LYS A 693 -15.29 -3.53 23.54
CA LYS A 693 -16.03 -3.71 22.28
C LYS A 693 -17.55 -3.59 22.45
N GLU A 694 -18.08 -3.79 23.65
CA GLU A 694 -19.48 -3.53 23.95
C GLU A 694 -19.75 -2.03 24.10
N LYS A 695 -18.78 -1.30 24.65
CA LYS A 695 -18.86 0.16 24.79
C LYS A 695 -18.77 0.89 23.46
N TRP A 696 -17.80 0.53 22.63
CA TRP A 696 -17.54 1.20 21.36
C TRP A 696 -18.12 0.40 20.20
N SER A 697 -18.87 1.06 19.31
CA SER A 697 -19.40 0.41 18.12
C SER A 697 -18.27 -0.07 17.20
N LEU A 698 -18.55 -1.02 16.30
CA LEU A 698 -17.56 -1.44 15.31
C LEU A 698 -17.05 -0.27 14.48
N ASP A 699 -17.93 0.66 14.10
CA ASP A 699 -17.58 1.85 13.32
C ASP A 699 -16.64 2.80 14.09
N ASP A 700 -16.81 2.94 15.42
CA ASP A 700 -15.89 3.72 16.26
C ASP A 700 -14.47 3.12 16.29
N LEU A 701 -14.34 1.81 16.08
CA LEU A 701 -13.09 1.06 16.16
C LEU A 701 -12.42 0.84 14.79
N ILE A 702 -13.01 1.33 13.70
CA ILE A 702 -12.41 1.28 12.37
C ILE A 702 -11.23 2.28 12.32
N ASP A 703 -10.07 1.78 11.92
CA ASP A 703 -8.92 2.62 11.59
C ASP A 703 -9.00 3.08 10.13
N PRO A 704 -9.32 4.37 9.87
CA PRO A 704 -9.38 4.86 8.49
C PRO A 704 -7.98 5.00 7.86
N TYR A 705 -6.92 5.09 8.67
CA TYR A 705 -5.56 5.40 8.19
C TYR A 705 -4.74 4.14 7.87
N THR A 706 -5.22 2.97 8.28
CA THR A 706 -4.65 1.69 7.83
C THR A 706 -5.50 1.11 6.72
N ASN A 707 -4.91 1.00 5.53
CA ASN A 707 -5.57 0.37 4.39
C ASN A 707 -6.04 -1.05 4.73
N ILE A 708 -7.27 -1.38 4.39
CA ILE A 708 -7.90 -2.68 4.67
C ILE A 708 -7.08 -3.87 4.16
N ASN A 709 -6.29 -3.68 3.10
CA ASN A 709 -5.44 -4.70 2.52
C ASN A 709 -4.20 -5.01 3.37
N LEU A 710 -3.79 -4.10 4.25
CA LEU A 710 -2.70 -4.30 5.23
C LEU A 710 -3.18 -4.96 6.52
N VAL A 711 -4.46 -4.83 6.86
CA VAL A 711 -5.06 -5.42 8.07
C VAL A 711 -5.34 -6.92 7.89
N LYS A 712 -5.58 -7.35 6.65
CA LYS A 712 -5.71 -8.77 6.29
C LYS A 712 -4.34 -9.44 6.43
N ARG A 713 -4.29 -10.61 7.10
CA ARG A 713 -3.07 -11.39 7.40
C ARG A 713 -2.23 -11.84 6.19
N GLU A 714 -2.56 -11.41 4.98
CA GLU A 714 -2.13 -12.03 3.72
C GLU A 714 -0.82 -11.48 3.15
N LEU A 715 -0.26 -10.41 3.72
CA LEU A 715 0.95 -9.72 3.21
C LEU A 715 2.12 -9.74 4.20
N ARG A 716 2.38 -10.88 4.88
CA ARG A 716 3.44 -11.01 5.89
C ARG A 716 4.66 -11.78 5.43
#